data_AF-A5DRN6-F1
#
_entry.id   AF-A5DRN6-F1
#
_cell.length_a   1.000
_cell.length_b   1.000
_cell.length_c   1.000
_cell.angle_alpha   90.00
_cell.angle_beta   90.00
_cell.angle_gamma   90.00
#
_symmetry.space_group_name_H-M   'P 1'
#
loop_
_entity.id
_entity.type
_entity.pdbx_description
1 polymer ?
#
loop_
_entity_poly.entity_id
_entity_poly.type
_entity_poly.pdbx_seq_one_letter_code
_entity_poly.pdbx_strand_id
1 'polypeptide(L)'
;MSGKKKQTLHCKRSDVMASKSAPLRKLWSSSTPARLLLMWKQKKSKDAHRYALSSSIRRSSSTSQCTFFHVDNFVNKIQLQNLRHILESGKAISGITEPVQFNIGDKLVTLTLLNVEASSPVIEEALSRLVTKAKHYTRQAFLNLIRGVISWYLLLQKQPTTREFSLLGLVSSSWVEQPNGIEIMFRTPYILLLQYVMEIIGEINGVEVQNNKRSFFEVARYFWTLYFLNFDHDIYYSMNYLNGSTSYEAESFYILNTILHSKGLWLASLTSALRAHQPYDNYRLVESLYCIIRLAKKKSSWEPLQIILDRLKDSHENENNLLDLYNRCLQAIYYMNTYFDWPLEEKILLQLYQIIQSRDFANFEDEMDIPILLDDFRTRQDIPGTTFFEGFLQVLVLFFSTIESASQMKRLAIKFFNSNDTQYGNRQLDQVKFVNKFNLILVLYRITKIDLRSQVDKMIQSLIQVSDRQFVKLAVYAVLSVTRVTLEKGMRIPVTALNGIITKVLSLVFDIPGAHKLWKFLIRQLNSIIDNEDDYILVQFVSLVKVDNLQPECYADIILLCCKVVKKLSSEHKAAVANLEWALQIIKDANNFIFRHLNSRMQSYNVTNRSDMTDSTIELCIEFWVNTYGILRVNLGQTHFADFLFYVK
;
A
#
# COMPACT_ATOMS: atom_id res chain seq x y z
N MET A 1 47.62 36.19 -40.52
CA MET A 1 46.91 37.37 -39.97
C MET A 1 46.74 37.13 -38.47
N SER A 2 47.57 37.69 -37.59
CA SER A 2 47.37 38.99 -36.92
C SER A 2 46.02 39.08 -36.16
N GLY A 3 45.96 39.35 -34.84
CA GLY A 3 47.03 39.66 -33.88
C GLY A 3 46.49 39.88 -32.45
N LYS A 4 47.39 40.11 -31.48
CA LYS A 4 47.10 40.26 -30.05
C LYS A 4 46.47 41.62 -29.68
N LYS A 5 45.64 41.64 -28.61
CA LYS A 5 45.49 42.64 -27.50
C LYS A 5 44.19 42.27 -26.72
N LYS A 6 44.06 42.21 -25.40
CA LYS A 6 44.78 42.72 -24.20
C LYS A 6 44.63 44.22 -23.91
N GLN A 7 43.62 44.56 -23.10
CA GLN A 7 43.50 45.64 -22.09
C GLN A 7 42.22 45.34 -21.28
N THR A 8 42.05 45.43 -19.95
CA THR A 8 42.79 45.90 -18.75
C THR A 8 42.58 47.34 -18.25
N LEU A 9 41.66 47.45 -17.27
CA LEU A 9 41.76 48.16 -15.98
C LEU A 9 41.36 49.65 -15.79
N HIS A 10 40.88 49.86 -14.55
CA HIS A 10 40.59 51.08 -13.77
C HIS A 10 39.37 51.93 -14.16
N CYS A 11 38.40 52.27 -13.28
CA CYS A 11 38.31 52.51 -11.81
C CYS A 11 38.23 54.02 -11.50
N LYS A 12 37.14 54.42 -10.80
CA LYS A 12 37.15 55.55 -9.87
C LYS A 12 36.21 55.29 -8.69
N ARG A 13 36.77 55.42 -7.49
CA ARG A 13 36.09 55.44 -6.18
C ARG A 13 35.73 56.87 -5.78
N SER A 14 34.70 56.98 -4.95
CA SER A 14 34.67 57.82 -3.74
C SER A 14 33.51 57.25 -2.90
N ASP A 15 33.69 56.55 -1.78
CA ASP A 15 34.40 56.90 -0.51
C ASP A 15 33.91 58.23 0.10
N VAL A 16 33.70 58.41 1.41
CA VAL A 16 33.56 57.55 2.61
C VAL A 16 33.11 58.51 3.76
N MET A 17 32.33 58.06 4.75
CA MET A 17 32.40 58.42 6.20
C MET A 17 31.17 57.78 6.90
N ALA A 18 31.18 56.90 7.92
CA ALA A 18 32.14 56.33 8.89
C ALA A 18 31.90 56.77 10.35
N SER A 19 31.88 55.76 11.25
CA SER A 19 31.90 55.83 12.73
C SER A 19 30.55 56.16 13.43
N LYS A 20 30.18 55.63 14.62
CA LYS A 20 30.94 54.89 15.68
C LYS A 20 30.13 53.76 16.38
N SER A 21 30.88 52.77 16.89
CA SER A 21 30.72 51.95 18.13
C SER A 21 29.36 51.36 18.60
N ALA A 22 29.43 50.05 18.93
CA ALA A 22 28.48 49.18 19.68
C ALA A 22 28.35 49.57 21.20
N PRO A 23 27.59 48.88 22.11
CA PRO A 23 27.06 47.50 22.02
C PRO A 23 25.70 47.13 22.71
N LEU A 24 25.28 45.86 22.45
CA LEU A 24 24.57 44.92 23.34
C LEU A 24 23.11 45.16 23.85
N ARG A 25 22.33 44.05 23.73
CA ARG A 25 21.15 43.58 24.50
C ARG A 25 19.72 43.96 24.06
N LYS A 26 18.93 42.87 23.93
CA LYS A 26 17.46 42.73 24.11
C LYS A 26 16.53 43.60 23.25
N LEU A 27 15.91 42.98 22.24
CA LEU A 27 14.46 42.69 22.26
C LEU A 27 14.10 41.68 21.16
N TRP A 28 13.79 40.44 21.57
CA TRP A 28 13.02 39.53 20.72
C TRP A 28 11.54 39.96 20.79
N SER A 29 10.99 40.48 19.69
CA SER A 29 9.55 40.75 19.58
C SER A 29 8.89 39.80 18.58
N SER A 30 8.32 38.74 19.14
CA SER A 30 7.28 37.86 18.58
C SER A 30 6.51 38.39 17.36
N SER A 31 6.75 37.82 16.17
CA SER A 31 5.78 37.85 15.04
C SER A 31 6.12 36.88 13.90
N THR A 32 7.38 36.48 13.71
CA THR A 32 7.84 35.62 12.61
C THR A 32 7.14 34.25 12.52
N PRO A 33 6.87 33.51 13.63
CA PRO A 33 6.22 32.20 13.55
C PRO A 33 4.81 32.26 12.97
N ALA A 34 4.02 33.28 13.33
CA ALA A 34 2.64 33.43 12.87
C ALA A 34 2.55 33.68 11.36
N ARG A 35 3.50 34.45 10.81
CA ARG A 35 3.54 34.77 9.37
C ARG A 35 3.96 33.56 8.52
N LEU A 36 4.89 32.75 9.03
CA LEU A 36 5.23 31.45 8.43
C LEU A 36 4.07 30.45 8.53
N LEU A 37 3.37 30.37 9.67
CA LEU A 37 2.17 29.54 9.84
C LEU A 37 1.03 29.93 8.89
N LEU A 38 0.84 31.24 8.62
CA LEU A 38 -0.14 31.73 7.66
C LEU A 38 0.22 31.34 6.21
N MET A 39 1.49 31.46 5.81
CA MET A 39 1.93 31.01 4.49
C MET A 39 1.86 29.49 4.34
N TRP A 40 2.17 28.72 5.39
CA TRP A 40 2.05 27.26 5.39
C TRP A 40 0.58 26.80 5.35
N LYS A 41 -0.32 27.48 6.06
CA LYS A 41 -1.77 27.25 5.97
C LYS A 41 -2.34 27.64 4.60
N GLN A 42 -1.91 28.74 3.98
CA GLN A 42 -2.34 29.11 2.63
C GLN A 42 -1.80 28.14 1.55
N LYS A 43 -0.59 27.60 1.72
CA LYS A 43 -0.07 26.57 0.82
C LYS A 43 -0.85 25.26 0.97
N LYS A 44 -1.04 24.76 2.21
CA LYS A 44 -1.95 23.64 2.48
C LYS A 44 -3.39 23.88 2.02
N SER A 45 -3.90 25.11 2.02
CA SER A 45 -5.23 25.42 1.48
C SER A 45 -5.32 25.32 -0.04
N LYS A 46 -4.25 25.69 -0.77
CA LYS A 46 -4.20 25.53 -2.24
C LYS A 46 -4.01 24.08 -2.65
N ASP A 47 -3.17 23.34 -1.93
CA ASP A 47 -2.97 21.90 -2.16
C ASP A 47 -4.25 21.11 -1.77
N ALA A 48 -4.90 21.47 -0.65
CA ALA A 48 -6.19 20.91 -0.28
C ALA A 48 -7.29 21.21 -1.30
N HIS A 49 -7.28 22.35 -1.99
CA HIS A 49 -8.26 22.64 -3.06
C HIS A 49 -8.08 21.77 -4.33
N ARG A 50 -6.91 21.15 -4.56
CA ARG A 50 -6.79 20.10 -5.59
C ARG A 50 -7.34 18.74 -5.14
N TYR A 51 -7.45 18.49 -3.84
CA TYR A 51 -8.03 17.25 -3.27
C TYR A 51 -9.48 17.41 -2.74
N ALA A 52 -10.01 18.63 -2.66
CA ALA A 52 -11.33 18.96 -2.09
C ALA A 52 -12.55 18.53 -2.94
N LEU A 53 -12.34 18.00 -4.15
CA LEU A 53 -13.39 17.33 -4.92
C LEU A 53 -13.78 15.95 -4.33
N SER A 54 -13.15 15.52 -3.24
CA SER A 54 -13.43 14.26 -2.54
C SER A 54 -14.33 14.39 -1.30
N SER A 55 -14.60 15.60 -0.79
CA SER A 55 -15.25 15.79 0.52
C SER A 55 -16.79 15.92 0.51
N SER A 56 -17.47 15.64 -0.59
CA SER A 56 -18.95 15.63 -0.66
C SER A 56 -19.59 14.30 -0.23
N ILE A 57 -18.82 13.21 -0.08
CA ILE A 57 -19.33 11.90 0.34
C ILE A 57 -19.53 11.87 1.85
N ARG A 58 -20.60 12.52 2.34
CA ARG A 58 -21.09 12.36 3.70
C ARG A 58 -21.70 10.96 3.87
N ARG A 59 -21.40 10.33 5.02
CA ARG A 59 -22.10 9.12 5.48
C ARG A 59 -23.60 9.40 5.60
N SER A 60 -24.42 8.72 4.80
CA SER A 60 -25.87 8.61 5.02
C SER A 60 -26.22 7.15 5.35
N SER A 61 -25.89 6.73 6.57
CA SER A 61 -26.46 5.52 7.18
C SER A 61 -27.89 5.81 7.64
N SER A 62 -28.79 6.04 6.68
CA SER A 62 -30.23 6.18 6.89
C SER A 62 -30.96 5.93 5.57
N THR A 63 -32.05 5.18 5.64
CA THR A 63 -32.93 4.78 4.53
C THR A 63 -33.80 5.93 4.03
N SER A 64 -33.18 6.96 3.48
CA SER A 64 -33.84 8.07 2.78
C SER A 64 -33.43 8.08 1.31
N GLN A 65 -34.42 7.99 0.42
CA GLN A 65 -34.23 7.92 -1.03
C GLN A 65 -33.57 9.19 -1.59
N CYS A 66 -32.26 9.17 -1.79
CA CYS A 66 -31.63 10.13 -2.70
C CYS A 66 -31.98 9.75 -4.14
N THR A 67 -32.85 10.53 -4.79
CA THR A 67 -33.02 10.46 -6.25
C THR A 67 -31.75 10.96 -6.92
N PHE A 68 -30.88 10.04 -7.34
CA PHE A 68 -29.60 10.31 -8.00
C PHE A 68 -29.72 10.98 -9.39
N PHE A 69 -30.86 11.57 -9.73
CA PHE A 69 -31.16 12.16 -11.04
C PHE A 69 -32.27 13.21 -10.88
N HIS A 70 -32.41 14.13 -11.84
CA HIS A 70 -33.55 15.07 -11.88
C HIS A 70 -34.89 14.32 -11.91
N VAL A 71 -35.94 14.89 -11.30
CA VAL A 71 -37.24 14.23 -11.10
C VAL A 71 -37.85 13.72 -12.42
N ASP A 72 -37.60 14.43 -13.52
CA ASP A 72 -38.10 14.09 -14.86
C ASP A 72 -37.41 12.93 -15.58
N ASN A 73 -36.26 12.46 -15.11
CA ASN A 73 -35.52 11.39 -15.77
C ASN A 73 -36.29 10.06 -15.74
N PHE A 74 -36.15 9.28 -16.82
CA PHE A 74 -36.93 8.07 -17.04
C PHE A 74 -36.61 7.01 -15.97
N VAL A 75 -35.34 6.88 -15.57
CA VAL A 75 -34.92 5.96 -14.48
C VAL A 75 -35.55 6.26 -13.12
N ASN A 76 -35.88 7.53 -12.85
CA ASN A 76 -36.59 7.94 -11.64
C ASN A 76 -38.08 7.61 -11.76
N LYS A 77 -38.70 7.94 -12.91
CA LYS A 77 -40.12 7.62 -13.20
C LYS A 77 -40.41 6.12 -13.07
N ILE A 78 -39.55 5.25 -13.62
CA ILE A 78 -39.70 3.80 -13.49
C ILE A 78 -39.19 3.23 -12.15
N GLN A 79 -38.62 4.07 -11.27
CA GLN A 79 -38.00 3.66 -10.00
C GLN A 79 -37.06 2.45 -10.13
N LEU A 80 -36.11 2.48 -11.08
CA LEU A 80 -35.37 1.29 -11.57
C LEU A 80 -34.81 0.35 -10.48
N GLN A 81 -34.35 0.88 -9.34
CA GLN A 81 -33.83 0.06 -8.23
C GLN A 81 -34.88 -0.85 -7.59
N ASN A 82 -36.14 -0.41 -7.55
CA ASN A 82 -37.27 -1.09 -6.92
C ASN A 82 -38.17 -1.79 -7.95
N LEU A 83 -37.86 -1.69 -9.24
CA LEU A 83 -38.73 -2.07 -10.35
C LEU A 83 -39.28 -3.49 -10.24
N ARG A 84 -38.42 -4.46 -9.89
CA ARG A 84 -38.82 -5.86 -9.66
C ARG A 84 -39.90 -5.97 -8.57
N HIS A 85 -39.66 -5.38 -7.40
CA HIS A 85 -40.60 -5.39 -6.27
C HIS A 85 -41.92 -4.68 -6.62
N ILE A 86 -41.88 -3.57 -7.39
CA ILE A 86 -43.10 -2.85 -7.81
C ILE A 86 -43.97 -3.76 -8.69
N LEU A 87 -43.38 -4.40 -9.70
CA LEU A 87 -44.05 -5.32 -10.61
C LEU A 87 -44.55 -6.58 -9.87
N GLU A 88 -43.73 -7.18 -9.00
CA GLU A 88 -44.12 -8.33 -8.15
C GLU A 88 -45.28 -7.98 -7.22
N SER A 89 -45.39 -6.72 -6.77
CA SER A 89 -46.51 -6.25 -5.95
C SER A 89 -47.76 -5.84 -6.74
N GLY A 90 -47.77 -5.98 -8.08
CA GLY A 90 -48.88 -5.59 -8.95
C GLY A 90 -49.21 -4.10 -8.93
N LYS A 91 -48.28 -3.24 -8.49
CA LYS A 91 -48.51 -1.80 -8.35
C LYS A 91 -48.26 -1.07 -9.67
N ALA A 92 -49.13 -0.12 -9.99
CA ALA A 92 -48.89 0.82 -11.08
C ALA A 92 -47.64 1.67 -10.81
N ILE A 93 -46.84 1.91 -11.84
CA ILE A 93 -45.61 2.70 -11.76
C ILE A 93 -45.94 4.20 -11.88
N SER A 94 -45.64 4.94 -10.81
CA SER A 94 -45.90 6.38 -10.70
C SER A 94 -45.17 7.18 -11.80
N GLY A 95 -45.91 7.75 -12.75
CA GLY A 95 -45.35 8.55 -13.84
C GLY A 95 -45.35 7.87 -15.21
N ILE A 96 -45.89 6.65 -15.33
CA ILE A 96 -46.33 6.08 -16.60
C ILE A 96 -47.85 6.28 -16.69
N THR A 97 -48.31 6.91 -17.76
CA THR A 97 -49.73 7.25 -17.98
C THR A 97 -50.25 6.60 -19.26
N GLU A 98 -51.52 6.20 -19.24
CA GLU A 98 -52.26 5.85 -20.46
C GLU A 98 -52.81 7.15 -21.12
N PRO A 99 -52.78 7.28 -22.46
CA PRO A 99 -52.22 6.35 -23.44
C PRO A 99 -50.70 6.53 -23.62
N VAL A 100 -50.02 5.46 -24.03
CA VAL A 100 -48.56 5.51 -24.30
C VAL A 100 -48.33 5.98 -25.74
N GLN A 101 -47.63 7.09 -25.91
CA GLN A 101 -47.38 7.72 -27.21
C GLN A 101 -45.90 7.80 -27.55
N PHE A 102 -45.52 7.36 -28.75
CA PHE A 102 -44.16 7.44 -29.28
C PHE A 102 -44.13 7.36 -30.81
N ASN A 103 -43.00 7.71 -31.41
CA ASN A 103 -42.81 7.76 -32.86
C ASN A 103 -42.10 6.51 -33.38
N ILE A 104 -42.63 5.94 -34.46
CA ILE A 104 -41.97 4.90 -35.27
C ILE A 104 -41.54 5.56 -36.59
N GLY A 105 -40.29 6.03 -36.64
CA GLY A 105 -39.87 6.97 -37.68
C GLY A 105 -40.63 8.30 -37.53
N ASP A 106 -41.30 8.76 -38.59
CA ASP A 106 -42.07 10.00 -38.57
C ASP A 106 -43.56 9.79 -38.17
N LYS A 107 -43.98 8.54 -37.93
CA LYS A 107 -45.35 8.19 -37.55
C LYS A 107 -45.50 8.19 -36.02
N LEU A 108 -46.26 9.15 -35.48
CA LEU A 108 -46.74 9.09 -34.10
C LEU A 108 -47.72 7.91 -33.96
N VAL A 109 -47.51 7.06 -32.97
CA VAL A 109 -48.42 5.96 -32.63
C VAL A 109 -48.84 6.06 -31.16
N THR A 110 -50.07 5.62 -30.89
CA THR A 110 -50.71 5.65 -29.58
C THR A 110 -51.12 4.22 -29.22
N LEU A 111 -50.68 3.72 -28.06
CA LEU A 111 -51.07 2.42 -27.51
C LEU A 111 -52.02 2.60 -26.34
N THR A 112 -53.02 1.73 -26.24
CA THR A 112 -54.12 1.83 -25.27
C THR A 112 -54.45 0.45 -24.70
N LEU A 113 -54.73 0.37 -23.39
CA LEU A 113 -55.25 -0.82 -22.74
C LEU A 113 -56.68 -1.13 -23.21
N LEU A 114 -57.42 -0.12 -23.69
CA LEU A 114 -58.71 -0.28 -24.36
C LEU A 114 -58.65 -1.13 -25.64
N ASN A 115 -57.49 -1.20 -26.31
CA ASN A 115 -57.30 -2.02 -27.50
C ASN A 115 -55.88 -2.61 -27.56
N VAL A 116 -55.63 -3.61 -26.70
CA VAL A 116 -54.36 -4.36 -26.64
C VAL A 116 -54.08 -5.12 -27.95
N GLU A 117 -55.13 -5.63 -28.62
CA GLU A 117 -54.98 -6.41 -29.85
C GLU A 117 -54.43 -5.58 -31.01
N ALA A 118 -54.95 -4.36 -31.22
CA ALA A 118 -54.40 -3.42 -32.20
C ALA A 118 -53.03 -2.85 -31.78
N SER A 119 -52.72 -2.84 -30.47
CA SER A 119 -51.44 -2.38 -29.95
C SER A 119 -50.30 -3.38 -30.18
N SER A 120 -50.60 -4.69 -30.21
CA SER A 120 -49.63 -5.78 -30.44
C SER A 120 -48.81 -5.66 -31.74
N PRO A 121 -49.41 -5.55 -32.95
CA PRO A 121 -48.63 -5.45 -34.20
C PRO A 121 -47.79 -4.16 -34.28
N VAL A 122 -48.18 -3.10 -33.57
CA VAL A 122 -47.37 -1.88 -33.46
C VAL A 122 -46.10 -2.11 -32.65
N ILE A 123 -46.18 -2.89 -31.56
CA ILE A 123 -45.00 -3.27 -30.77
C ILE A 123 -44.07 -4.18 -31.56
N GLU A 124 -44.60 -5.15 -32.33
CA GLU A 124 -43.78 -5.93 -33.25
C GLU A 124 -43.12 -5.06 -34.34
N GLU A 125 -43.82 -4.06 -34.90
CA GLU A 125 -43.20 -3.09 -35.81
C GLU A 125 -42.09 -2.31 -35.10
N ALA A 126 -42.34 -1.79 -33.90
CA ALA A 126 -41.36 -1.02 -33.11
C ALA A 126 -40.08 -1.84 -32.82
N LEU A 127 -40.22 -3.10 -32.41
CA LEU A 127 -39.10 -4.01 -32.18
C LEU A 127 -38.36 -4.33 -33.49
N SER A 128 -39.07 -4.62 -34.58
CA SER A 128 -38.47 -4.85 -35.91
C SER A 128 -37.70 -3.62 -36.43
N ARG A 129 -38.21 -2.41 -36.14
CA ARG A 129 -37.54 -1.14 -36.42
C ARG A 129 -36.30 -0.92 -35.55
N LEU A 130 -36.31 -1.37 -34.29
CA LEU A 130 -35.11 -1.38 -33.45
C LEU A 130 -34.03 -2.32 -34.01
N VAL A 131 -34.40 -3.51 -34.52
CA VAL A 131 -33.44 -4.42 -35.19
C VAL A 131 -32.84 -3.78 -36.44
N THR A 132 -33.71 -3.26 -37.31
CA THR A 132 -33.32 -2.87 -38.69
C THR A 132 -32.80 -1.44 -38.83
N LYS A 133 -33.20 -0.51 -37.96
CA LYS A 133 -32.95 0.94 -38.13
C LYS A 133 -32.38 1.66 -36.92
N ALA A 134 -32.33 1.07 -35.72
CA ALA A 134 -31.87 1.78 -34.52
C ALA A 134 -30.47 2.38 -34.61
N LYS A 135 -29.58 1.81 -35.44
CA LYS A 135 -28.24 2.35 -35.70
C LYS A 135 -28.27 3.73 -36.38
N HIS A 136 -29.27 3.98 -37.23
CA HIS A 136 -29.43 5.22 -38.01
C HIS A 136 -30.31 6.28 -37.33
N TYR A 137 -30.96 5.96 -36.21
CA TYR A 137 -31.74 6.94 -35.47
C TYR A 137 -30.86 7.98 -34.77
N THR A 138 -31.37 9.22 -34.71
CA THR A 138 -30.87 10.24 -33.79
C THR A 138 -31.11 9.78 -32.35
N ARG A 139 -30.32 10.29 -31.40
CA ARG A 139 -30.49 9.93 -29.98
C ARG A 139 -31.92 10.19 -29.48
N GLN A 140 -32.54 11.30 -29.90
CA GLN A 140 -33.91 11.63 -29.50
C GLN A 140 -34.95 10.69 -30.10
N ALA A 141 -34.83 10.31 -31.38
CA ALA A 141 -35.73 9.36 -32.01
C ALA A 141 -35.60 7.96 -31.38
N PHE A 142 -34.36 7.53 -31.10
CA PHE A 142 -34.10 6.29 -30.36
C PHE A 142 -34.71 6.31 -28.96
N LEU A 143 -34.45 7.36 -28.17
CA LEU A 143 -34.96 7.51 -26.80
C LEU A 143 -36.49 7.53 -26.76
N ASN A 144 -37.15 8.24 -27.68
CA ASN A 144 -38.59 8.31 -27.77
C ASN A 144 -39.20 6.92 -28.04
N LEU A 145 -38.67 6.20 -29.03
CA LEU A 145 -39.10 4.84 -29.37
C LEU A 145 -38.86 3.85 -28.21
N ILE A 146 -37.64 3.77 -27.68
CA ILE A 146 -37.29 2.75 -26.67
C ILE A 146 -38.00 3.02 -25.33
N ARG A 147 -38.13 4.27 -24.89
CA ARG A 147 -38.89 4.61 -23.68
C ARG A 147 -40.38 4.36 -23.87
N GLY A 148 -40.93 4.59 -25.06
CA GLY A 148 -42.31 4.24 -25.41
C GLY A 148 -42.58 2.74 -25.28
N VAL A 149 -41.74 1.91 -25.90
CA VAL A 149 -41.83 0.44 -25.81
C VAL A 149 -41.67 -0.06 -24.37
N ILE A 150 -40.69 0.44 -23.61
CA ILE A 150 -40.52 0.08 -22.19
C ILE A 150 -41.75 0.50 -21.38
N SER A 151 -42.26 1.72 -21.58
CA SER A 151 -43.44 2.22 -20.85
C SER A 151 -44.68 1.39 -21.13
N TRP A 152 -44.85 0.91 -22.37
CA TRP A 152 -45.93 0.00 -22.73
C TRP A 152 -45.85 -1.34 -22.00
N TYR A 153 -44.70 -2.00 -21.96
CA TYR A 153 -44.56 -3.25 -21.19
C TYR A 153 -44.81 -3.05 -19.69
N LEU A 154 -44.33 -1.93 -19.13
CA LEU A 154 -44.53 -1.57 -17.72
C LEU A 154 -45.98 -1.22 -17.37
N LEU A 155 -46.76 -0.72 -18.34
CA LEU A 155 -48.20 -0.47 -18.20
C LEU A 155 -49.03 -1.76 -18.40
N LEU A 156 -48.69 -2.55 -19.43
CA LEU A 156 -49.44 -3.73 -19.84
C LEU A 156 -49.25 -4.92 -18.88
N GLN A 157 -48.03 -5.10 -18.35
CA GLN A 157 -47.61 -6.17 -17.42
C GLN A 157 -47.96 -7.62 -17.86
N LYS A 158 -48.34 -7.81 -19.12
CA LYS A 158 -48.59 -9.10 -19.76
C LYS A 158 -47.29 -9.71 -20.27
N GLN A 159 -47.19 -11.03 -20.21
CA GLN A 159 -46.07 -11.80 -20.76
C GLN A 159 -45.77 -11.40 -22.22
N PRO A 160 -44.52 -11.03 -22.56
CA PRO A 160 -44.09 -10.79 -23.94
C PRO A 160 -44.08 -12.07 -24.77
N THR A 161 -44.30 -11.96 -26.08
CA THR A 161 -44.36 -13.13 -26.97
C THR A 161 -42.97 -13.68 -27.30
N THR A 162 -42.88 -14.96 -27.68
CA THR A 162 -41.62 -15.60 -28.14
C THR A 162 -41.00 -14.84 -29.33
N ARG A 163 -41.84 -14.26 -30.19
CA ARG A 163 -41.41 -13.44 -31.33
C ARG A 163 -40.81 -12.11 -30.89
N GLU A 164 -41.42 -11.44 -29.92
CA GLU A 164 -40.89 -10.19 -29.34
C GLU A 164 -39.53 -10.44 -28.67
N PHE A 165 -39.38 -11.52 -27.89
CA PHE A 165 -38.09 -11.94 -27.32
C PHE A 165 -37.04 -12.26 -28.40
N SER A 166 -37.43 -12.92 -29.50
CA SER A 166 -36.53 -13.22 -30.61
C SER A 166 -36.08 -11.96 -31.35
N LEU A 167 -37.00 -11.01 -31.61
CA LEU A 167 -36.66 -9.71 -32.19
C LEU A 167 -35.68 -8.95 -31.29
N LEU A 168 -35.91 -8.91 -29.98
CA LEU A 168 -34.99 -8.25 -29.05
C LEU A 168 -33.61 -8.94 -29.00
N GLY A 169 -33.57 -10.27 -29.05
CA GLY A 169 -32.33 -11.04 -29.17
C GLY A 169 -31.55 -10.67 -30.43
N LEU A 170 -32.23 -10.43 -31.56
CA LEU A 170 -31.62 -9.94 -32.81
C LEU A 170 -31.12 -8.48 -32.70
N VAL A 171 -31.80 -7.60 -31.94
CA VAL A 171 -31.26 -6.25 -31.65
C VAL A 171 -29.92 -6.41 -30.93
N SER A 172 -29.93 -7.14 -29.82
CA SER A 172 -28.77 -7.38 -28.95
C SER A 172 -27.59 -7.99 -29.70
N SER A 173 -27.81 -9.03 -30.52
CA SER A 173 -26.73 -9.66 -31.29
C SER A 173 -26.19 -8.77 -32.42
N SER A 174 -27.06 -8.02 -33.10
CA SER A 174 -26.65 -7.15 -34.22
C SER A 174 -25.79 -5.94 -33.83
N TRP A 175 -25.68 -5.65 -32.52
CA TRP A 175 -24.90 -4.52 -31.99
C TRP A 175 -23.53 -4.93 -31.46
N VAL A 176 -23.34 -6.21 -31.14
CA VAL A 176 -22.02 -6.79 -30.89
C VAL A 176 -21.18 -6.71 -32.19
N GLU A 177 -19.85 -6.65 -32.09
CA GLU A 177 -18.89 -6.56 -33.21
C GLU A 177 -18.94 -5.28 -34.08
N GLN A 178 -19.65 -4.22 -33.67
CA GLN A 178 -19.69 -2.97 -34.44
C GLN A 178 -18.49 -2.03 -34.14
N PRO A 179 -18.02 -1.23 -35.12
CA PRO A 179 -16.88 -0.31 -34.93
C PRO A 179 -17.27 1.05 -34.29
N ASN A 180 -18.52 1.48 -34.39
CA ASN A 180 -18.96 2.82 -33.93
C ASN A 180 -19.27 2.84 -32.42
N GLY A 181 -18.23 2.92 -31.59
CA GLY A 181 -18.31 2.67 -30.14
C GLY A 181 -19.25 3.58 -29.34
N ILE A 182 -19.17 4.91 -29.46
CA ILE A 182 -19.83 5.84 -28.51
C ILE A 182 -21.36 5.78 -28.59
N GLU A 183 -21.95 5.82 -29.80
CA GLU A 183 -23.40 5.76 -29.95
C GLU A 183 -23.98 4.39 -29.53
N ILE A 184 -23.24 3.31 -29.76
CA ILE A 184 -23.66 1.97 -29.36
C ILE A 184 -23.53 1.79 -27.85
N MET A 185 -22.47 2.30 -27.24
CA MET A 185 -22.33 2.41 -25.79
C MET A 185 -23.50 3.20 -25.19
N PHE A 186 -23.89 4.34 -25.77
CA PHE A 186 -25.05 5.12 -25.30
C PHE A 186 -26.38 4.36 -25.39
N ARG A 187 -26.62 3.61 -26.47
CA ARG A 187 -27.92 2.94 -26.72
C ARG A 187 -28.06 1.60 -26.01
N THR A 188 -26.96 0.86 -25.84
CA THR A 188 -26.96 -0.53 -25.32
C THR A 188 -27.68 -0.69 -23.98
N PRO A 189 -27.47 0.18 -22.96
CA PRO A 189 -28.15 0.06 -21.68
C PRO A 189 -29.68 0.15 -21.77
N TYR A 190 -30.24 0.94 -22.69
CA TYR A 190 -31.69 1.02 -22.89
C TYR A 190 -32.28 -0.26 -23.50
N ILE A 191 -31.53 -0.96 -24.37
CA ILE A 191 -31.93 -2.29 -24.87
C ILE A 191 -31.87 -3.33 -23.75
N LEU A 192 -30.81 -3.31 -22.93
CA LEU A 192 -30.70 -4.16 -21.76
C LEU A 192 -31.80 -3.88 -20.71
N LEU A 193 -32.27 -2.64 -20.59
CA LEU A 193 -33.42 -2.28 -19.77
C LEU A 193 -34.73 -2.87 -20.30
N LEU A 194 -34.99 -2.76 -21.60
CA LEU A 194 -36.15 -3.42 -22.21
C LEU A 194 -36.11 -4.93 -22.00
N GLN A 195 -34.94 -5.56 -22.24
CA GLN A 195 -34.76 -6.99 -21.99
C GLN A 195 -35.00 -7.34 -20.52
N TYR A 196 -34.49 -6.54 -19.58
CA TYR A 196 -34.68 -6.76 -18.15
C TYR A 196 -36.15 -6.63 -17.72
N VAL A 197 -36.88 -5.65 -18.26
CA VAL A 197 -38.33 -5.47 -18.02
C VAL A 197 -39.12 -6.67 -18.55
N MET A 198 -38.88 -7.07 -19.79
CA MET A 198 -39.53 -8.22 -20.41
C MET A 198 -39.24 -9.52 -19.64
N GLU A 199 -38.00 -9.73 -19.18
CA GLU A 199 -37.62 -10.88 -18.36
C GLU A 199 -38.32 -10.87 -16.99
N ILE A 200 -38.39 -9.74 -16.27
CA ILE A 200 -39.12 -9.66 -14.99
C ILE A 200 -40.62 -9.98 -15.19
N ILE A 201 -41.25 -9.40 -16.20
CA ILE A 201 -42.67 -9.64 -16.49
C ILE A 201 -42.90 -11.12 -16.87
N GLY A 202 -42.00 -11.75 -17.62
CA GLY A 202 -42.04 -13.17 -17.91
C GLY A 202 -41.92 -14.06 -16.66
N GLU A 203 -40.97 -13.74 -15.77
CA GLU A 203 -40.78 -14.43 -14.48
C GLU A 203 -42.06 -14.34 -13.60
N ILE A 204 -42.66 -13.15 -13.48
CA ILE A 204 -43.88 -12.94 -12.67
C ILE A 204 -45.09 -13.72 -13.24
N ASN A 205 -45.19 -13.82 -14.56
CA ASN A 205 -46.25 -14.58 -15.23
C ASN A 205 -45.97 -16.11 -15.30
N GLY A 206 -44.95 -16.60 -14.57
CA GLY A 206 -44.73 -18.04 -14.35
C GLY A 206 -44.11 -18.81 -15.51
N VAL A 207 -43.45 -18.13 -16.45
CA VAL A 207 -42.81 -18.78 -17.61
C VAL A 207 -41.30 -18.80 -17.48
N GLU A 208 -40.69 -19.98 -17.59
CA GLU A 208 -39.24 -20.11 -17.74
C GLU A 208 -38.77 -19.49 -19.06
N VAL A 209 -38.23 -18.28 -18.99
CA VAL A 209 -37.55 -17.63 -20.13
C VAL A 209 -36.28 -18.41 -20.45
N GLN A 210 -36.36 -19.33 -21.43
CA GLN A 210 -35.24 -20.20 -21.78
C GLN A 210 -34.00 -19.40 -22.22
N ASN A 211 -32.93 -19.55 -21.44
CA ASN A 211 -31.51 -19.35 -21.81
C ASN A 211 -31.00 -18.02 -22.41
N ASN A 212 -31.75 -16.92 -22.32
CA ASN A 212 -31.23 -15.57 -22.68
C ASN A 212 -30.09 -15.04 -21.77
N LYS A 213 -29.73 -15.74 -20.68
CA LYS A 213 -28.60 -15.34 -19.80
C LYS A 213 -27.27 -15.17 -20.55
N ARG A 214 -27.01 -15.97 -21.59
CA ARG A 214 -25.80 -15.83 -22.43
C ARG A 214 -25.80 -14.53 -23.23
N SER A 215 -26.93 -14.12 -23.82
CA SER A 215 -26.99 -12.87 -24.60
C SER A 215 -26.76 -11.64 -23.71
N PHE A 216 -27.36 -11.62 -22.50
CA PHE A 216 -27.19 -10.51 -21.56
C PHE A 216 -25.72 -10.32 -21.14
N PHE A 217 -25.01 -11.41 -20.84
CA PHE A 217 -23.60 -11.36 -20.48
C PHE A 217 -22.71 -10.87 -21.63
N GLU A 218 -22.95 -11.35 -22.86
CA GLU A 218 -22.16 -10.96 -24.03
C GLU A 218 -22.33 -9.49 -24.40
N VAL A 219 -23.56 -8.97 -24.36
CA VAL A 219 -23.82 -7.54 -24.60
C VAL A 219 -23.20 -6.67 -23.50
N ALA A 220 -23.26 -7.10 -22.24
CA ALA A 220 -22.61 -6.39 -21.13
C ALA A 220 -21.08 -6.39 -21.25
N ARG A 221 -20.48 -7.53 -21.62
CA ARG A 221 -19.05 -7.66 -21.92
C ARG A 221 -18.65 -6.69 -23.03
N TYR A 222 -19.40 -6.68 -24.13
CA TYR A 222 -19.13 -5.80 -25.27
C TYR A 222 -19.30 -4.31 -24.91
N PHE A 223 -20.29 -3.93 -24.10
CA PHE A 223 -20.37 -2.57 -23.56
C PHE A 223 -19.09 -2.18 -22.82
N TRP A 224 -18.58 -3.01 -21.91
CA TRP A 224 -17.36 -2.68 -21.16
C TRP A 224 -16.14 -2.57 -22.09
N THR A 225 -16.04 -3.40 -23.12
CA THR A 225 -15.01 -3.27 -24.16
C THR A 225 -15.11 -1.91 -24.88
N LEU A 226 -16.32 -1.47 -25.24
CA LEU A 226 -16.54 -0.14 -25.82
C LEU A 226 -16.22 0.99 -24.84
N TYR A 227 -16.55 0.84 -23.56
CA TYR A 227 -16.21 1.81 -22.52
C TYR A 227 -14.68 1.96 -22.40
N PHE A 228 -13.92 0.86 -22.35
CA PHE A 228 -12.46 0.92 -22.28
C PHE A 228 -11.83 1.54 -23.53
N LEU A 229 -12.36 1.23 -24.72
CA LEU A 229 -11.90 1.80 -25.99
C LEU A 229 -12.19 3.31 -26.13
N ASN A 230 -13.30 3.79 -25.56
CA ASN A 230 -13.78 5.17 -25.72
C ASN A 230 -13.70 5.97 -24.40
N PHE A 231 -12.93 5.51 -23.41
CA PHE A 231 -12.82 6.20 -22.14
C PHE A 231 -12.10 7.54 -22.31
N ASP A 232 -12.76 8.58 -21.82
CA ASP A 232 -12.23 9.92 -21.69
C ASP A 232 -12.55 10.46 -20.30
N HIS A 233 -11.55 11.06 -19.66
CA HIS A 233 -11.63 11.54 -18.30
C HIS A 233 -12.63 12.70 -18.17
N ASP A 234 -12.57 13.68 -19.08
CA ASP A 234 -13.39 14.88 -19.00
C ASP A 234 -14.85 14.55 -19.33
N ILE A 235 -15.10 13.64 -20.27
CA ILE A 235 -16.44 13.09 -20.52
C ILE A 235 -16.96 12.40 -19.25
N TYR A 236 -16.19 11.50 -18.61
CA TYR A 236 -16.63 10.80 -17.39
C TYR A 236 -17.00 11.77 -16.25
N TYR A 237 -16.17 12.79 -15.97
CA TYR A 237 -16.49 13.76 -14.92
C TYR A 237 -17.67 14.68 -15.31
N SER A 238 -17.82 15.02 -16.59
CA SER A 238 -18.99 15.78 -17.08
C SER A 238 -20.32 15.03 -16.92
N MET A 239 -20.30 13.68 -16.96
CA MET A 239 -21.48 12.87 -16.65
C MET A 239 -21.93 13.00 -15.18
N ASN A 240 -21.10 13.56 -14.29
CA ASN A 240 -21.43 13.93 -12.91
C ASN A 240 -22.31 12.90 -12.16
N TYR A 241 -22.02 11.61 -12.35
CA TYR A 241 -22.86 10.48 -11.95
C TYR A 241 -23.20 10.49 -10.44
N LEU A 242 -22.24 10.87 -9.60
CA LEU A 242 -22.38 10.86 -8.14
C LEU A 242 -23.28 11.97 -7.59
N ASN A 243 -23.40 13.11 -8.30
CA ASN A 243 -24.24 14.24 -7.87
C ASN A 243 -25.54 14.37 -8.69
N GLY A 244 -25.80 13.42 -9.59
CA GLY A 244 -27.06 13.26 -10.30
C GLY A 244 -27.30 14.18 -11.50
N SER A 245 -26.42 14.07 -12.50
CA SER A 245 -26.55 14.73 -13.80
C SER A 245 -27.91 14.55 -14.48
N THR A 246 -28.27 15.51 -15.33
CA THR A 246 -29.46 15.46 -16.19
C THR A 246 -29.16 14.88 -17.59
N SER A 247 -27.92 14.47 -17.87
CA SER A 247 -27.53 13.96 -19.20
C SER A 247 -28.02 12.53 -19.46
N TYR A 248 -28.40 12.24 -20.70
CA TYR A 248 -28.87 10.91 -21.08
C TYR A 248 -27.75 9.85 -21.05
N GLU A 249 -26.50 10.27 -21.17
CA GLU A 249 -25.31 9.45 -21.01
C GLU A 249 -25.15 8.96 -19.57
N ALA A 250 -25.33 9.85 -18.58
CA ALA A 250 -25.29 9.49 -17.17
C ALA A 250 -26.44 8.56 -16.81
N GLU A 251 -27.64 8.81 -17.36
CA GLU A 251 -28.79 7.92 -17.23
C GLU A 251 -28.51 6.53 -17.86
N SER A 252 -27.96 6.49 -19.07
CA SER A 252 -27.59 5.25 -19.76
C SER A 252 -26.59 4.41 -18.95
N PHE A 253 -25.52 5.06 -18.46
CA PHE A 253 -24.53 4.40 -17.62
C PHE A 253 -25.14 3.86 -16.31
N TYR A 254 -26.06 4.62 -15.70
CA TYR A 254 -26.78 4.20 -14.49
C TYR A 254 -27.72 3.01 -14.71
N ILE A 255 -28.41 2.97 -15.84
CA ILE A 255 -29.25 1.84 -16.24
C ILE A 255 -28.42 0.56 -16.24
N LEU A 256 -27.29 0.56 -16.95
CA LEU A 256 -26.40 -0.59 -17.03
C LEU A 256 -25.90 -1.00 -15.63
N ASN A 257 -25.34 -0.04 -14.88
CA ASN A 257 -24.76 -0.32 -13.58
C ASN A 257 -25.79 -0.94 -12.62
N THR A 258 -27.04 -0.46 -12.66
CA THR A 258 -28.12 -0.96 -11.81
C THR A 258 -28.56 -2.36 -12.20
N ILE A 259 -28.77 -2.64 -13.50
CA ILE A 259 -29.21 -3.97 -13.95
C ILE A 259 -28.11 -5.02 -13.78
N LEU A 260 -26.84 -4.66 -14.06
CA LEU A 260 -25.73 -5.58 -13.88
C LEU A 260 -25.50 -5.94 -12.40
N HIS A 261 -25.72 -5.00 -11.49
CA HIS A 261 -25.70 -5.30 -10.05
C HIS A 261 -26.91 -6.12 -9.60
N SER A 262 -28.12 -5.89 -10.13
CA SER A 262 -29.30 -6.69 -9.75
C SER A 262 -29.23 -8.14 -10.26
N LYS A 263 -28.66 -8.36 -11.45
CA LYS A 263 -28.38 -9.72 -12.00
C LYS A 263 -27.09 -10.36 -11.47
N GLY A 264 -26.26 -9.65 -10.71
CA GLY A 264 -24.95 -10.15 -10.24
C GLY A 264 -23.89 -10.34 -11.33
N LEU A 265 -24.10 -9.78 -12.53
CA LEU A 265 -23.21 -9.94 -13.70
C LEU A 265 -22.15 -8.83 -13.83
N TRP A 266 -22.24 -7.78 -13.03
CA TRP A 266 -21.36 -6.60 -13.08
C TRP A 266 -19.87 -6.95 -13.13
N LEU A 267 -19.38 -7.67 -12.13
CA LEU A 267 -17.96 -7.99 -12.03
C LEU A 267 -17.53 -8.98 -13.12
N ALA A 268 -18.30 -10.04 -13.37
CA ALA A 268 -17.94 -11.08 -14.32
C ALA A 268 -17.86 -10.54 -15.76
N SER A 269 -18.79 -9.67 -16.16
CA SER A 269 -18.78 -9.01 -17.48
C SER A 269 -17.62 -8.02 -17.61
N LEU A 270 -17.35 -7.23 -16.56
CA LEU A 270 -16.22 -6.30 -16.50
C LEU A 270 -14.87 -7.03 -16.62
N THR A 271 -14.65 -8.07 -15.81
CA THR A 271 -13.46 -8.93 -15.86
C THR A 271 -13.27 -9.57 -17.23
N SER A 272 -14.34 -10.09 -17.84
CA SER A 272 -14.27 -10.73 -19.16
C SER A 272 -13.91 -9.75 -20.26
N ALA A 273 -14.48 -8.53 -20.21
CA ALA A 273 -14.15 -7.45 -21.12
C ALA A 273 -12.69 -6.98 -20.96
N LEU A 274 -12.23 -6.79 -19.72
CA LEU A 274 -10.83 -6.48 -19.42
C LEU A 274 -9.90 -7.52 -20.04
N ARG A 275 -10.13 -8.82 -19.78
CA ARG A 275 -9.31 -9.91 -20.35
C ARG A 275 -9.20 -9.86 -21.87
N ALA A 276 -10.31 -9.58 -22.56
CA ALA A 276 -10.37 -9.50 -24.02
C ALA A 276 -9.82 -8.18 -24.60
N HIS A 277 -9.87 -7.09 -23.83
CA HIS A 277 -9.42 -5.77 -24.28
C HIS A 277 -7.90 -5.68 -24.31
N GLN A 278 -7.33 -5.42 -25.49
CA GLN A 278 -5.94 -5.01 -25.66
C GLN A 278 -5.87 -3.48 -25.65
N PRO A 279 -5.29 -2.83 -24.63
CA PRO A 279 -5.20 -1.38 -24.56
C PRO A 279 -4.19 -0.84 -25.56
N TYR A 280 -4.53 0.30 -26.19
CA TYR A 280 -3.55 1.16 -26.86
C TYR A 280 -2.78 2.05 -25.86
N ASP A 281 -3.38 2.31 -24.70
CA ASP A 281 -2.91 3.24 -23.67
C ASP A 281 -3.25 2.64 -22.30
N ASN A 282 -2.24 2.22 -21.54
CA ASN A 282 -2.47 1.62 -20.22
C ASN A 282 -2.91 2.67 -19.19
N TYR A 283 -2.55 3.95 -19.34
CA TYR A 283 -3.00 5.01 -18.45
C TYR A 283 -4.51 5.20 -18.53
N ARG A 284 -5.07 5.29 -19.73
CA ARG A 284 -6.53 5.26 -19.93
C ARG A 284 -7.16 4.00 -19.36
N LEU A 285 -6.54 2.85 -19.52
CA LEU A 285 -7.07 1.60 -18.97
C LEU A 285 -7.12 1.61 -17.43
N VAL A 286 -6.05 2.04 -16.75
CA VAL A 286 -5.99 2.13 -15.29
C VAL A 286 -6.97 3.19 -14.76
N GLU A 287 -7.04 4.37 -15.39
CA GLU A 287 -7.98 5.44 -15.02
C GLU A 287 -9.44 5.03 -15.21
N SER A 288 -9.76 4.41 -16.34
CA SER A 288 -11.11 3.93 -16.65
C SER A 288 -11.59 2.88 -15.65
N LEU A 289 -10.70 1.95 -15.26
CA LEU A 289 -10.97 0.94 -14.26
C LEU A 289 -11.12 1.56 -12.87
N TYR A 290 -10.22 2.48 -12.48
CA TYR A 290 -10.34 3.24 -11.23
C TYR A 290 -11.71 3.91 -11.15
N CYS A 291 -12.14 4.60 -12.22
CA CYS A 291 -13.44 5.26 -12.28
C CYS A 291 -14.63 4.30 -12.12
N ILE A 292 -14.63 3.14 -12.81
CA ILE A 292 -15.70 2.11 -12.65
C ILE A 292 -15.70 1.51 -11.24
N ILE A 293 -14.53 1.15 -10.72
CA ILE A 293 -14.39 0.44 -9.44
C ILE A 293 -15.00 1.24 -8.28
N ARG A 294 -14.91 2.57 -8.32
CA ARG A 294 -15.54 3.49 -7.35
C ARG A 294 -17.07 3.41 -7.31
N LEU A 295 -17.72 2.69 -8.22
CA LEU A 295 -19.18 2.58 -8.33
C LEU A 295 -19.72 1.21 -7.89
N ALA A 296 -18.84 0.31 -7.42
CA ALA A 296 -19.20 -1.03 -6.97
C ALA A 296 -20.10 -1.01 -5.72
N LYS A 297 -21.32 -1.56 -5.82
CA LYS A 297 -22.31 -1.57 -4.71
C LYS A 297 -22.11 -2.66 -3.65
N LYS A 298 -21.23 -3.66 -3.88
CA LYS A 298 -20.98 -4.79 -2.97
C LYS A 298 -19.50 -5.18 -3.00
N LYS A 299 -19.02 -5.76 -1.89
CA LYS A 299 -17.71 -6.43 -1.81
C LYS A 299 -17.58 -7.41 -2.98
N SER A 300 -16.60 -7.17 -3.84
CA SER A 300 -16.40 -7.87 -5.10
C SER A 300 -15.07 -8.64 -5.06
N SER A 301 -14.57 -9.18 -6.17
CA SER A 301 -13.24 -9.80 -6.25
C SER A 301 -12.22 -8.83 -6.85
N TRP A 302 -10.97 -8.85 -6.36
CA TRP A 302 -9.89 -7.98 -6.84
C TRP A 302 -9.41 -8.30 -8.26
N GLU A 303 -9.91 -9.38 -8.87
CA GLU A 303 -9.54 -9.90 -10.19
C GLU A 303 -9.40 -8.84 -11.31
N PRO A 304 -10.27 -7.81 -11.45
CA PRO A 304 -10.07 -6.74 -12.44
C PRO A 304 -8.72 -6.03 -12.28
N LEU A 305 -8.33 -5.71 -11.05
CA LEU A 305 -7.08 -5.00 -10.76
C LEU A 305 -5.88 -5.94 -10.80
N GLN A 306 -6.07 -7.23 -10.46
CA GLN A 306 -5.04 -8.26 -10.65
C GLN A 306 -4.67 -8.41 -12.13
N ILE A 307 -5.65 -8.39 -13.04
CA ILE A 307 -5.43 -8.43 -14.51
C ILE A 307 -4.62 -7.21 -14.98
N ILE A 308 -4.88 -6.03 -14.42
CA ILE A 308 -4.09 -4.82 -14.72
C ILE A 308 -2.66 -4.97 -14.23
N LEU A 309 -2.44 -5.37 -12.97
CA LEU A 309 -1.10 -5.53 -12.41
C LEU A 309 -0.27 -6.58 -13.18
N ASP A 310 -0.90 -7.69 -13.60
CA ASP A 310 -0.25 -8.71 -14.44
C ASP A 310 0.13 -8.13 -15.82
N ARG A 311 -0.71 -7.28 -16.44
CA ARG A 311 -0.37 -6.61 -17.72
C ARG A 311 0.73 -5.57 -17.60
N LEU A 312 0.71 -4.77 -16.55
CA LEU A 312 1.73 -3.75 -16.29
C LEU A 312 3.11 -4.35 -15.96
N LYS A 313 3.16 -5.63 -15.58
CA LYS A 313 4.40 -6.37 -15.36
C LYS A 313 5.11 -6.72 -16.67
N ASP A 314 4.34 -7.02 -17.72
CA ASP A 314 4.83 -7.42 -19.04
C ASP A 314 4.88 -6.25 -20.06
N SER A 315 4.63 -5.02 -19.60
CA SER A 315 4.56 -3.81 -20.43
C SER A 315 5.94 -3.27 -20.82
N HIS A 316 6.04 -2.70 -22.03
CA HIS A 316 7.25 -2.05 -22.57
C HIS A 316 7.25 -0.52 -22.38
N GLU A 317 6.43 0.02 -21.48
CA GLU A 317 6.46 1.44 -21.12
C GLU A 317 7.76 1.84 -20.42
N ASN A 318 8.06 3.14 -20.42
CA ASN A 318 9.18 3.67 -19.64
C ASN A 318 8.92 3.55 -18.12
N GLU A 319 9.99 3.60 -17.33
CA GLU A 319 9.90 3.33 -15.89
C GLU A 319 9.01 4.34 -15.14
N ASN A 320 8.99 5.59 -15.59
CA ASN A 320 8.25 6.71 -15.01
C ASN A 320 6.74 6.51 -15.18
N ASN A 321 6.29 6.19 -16.39
CA ASN A 321 4.88 5.90 -16.66
C ASN A 321 4.44 4.65 -15.87
N LEU A 322 5.24 3.59 -15.87
CA LEU A 322 4.94 2.38 -15.09
C LEU A 322 4.78 2.68 -13.59
N LEU A 323 5.63 3.53 -13.02
CA LEU A 323 5.54 3.98 -11.64
C LEU A 323 4.21 4.70 -11.36
N ASP A 324 3.82 5.67 -12.19
CA ASP A 324 2.54 6.37 -12.06
C ASP A 324 1.34 5.41 -12.12
N LEU A 325 1.38 4.41 -13.01
CA LEU A 325 0.34 3.39 -13.14
C LEU A 325 0.26 2.48 -11.91
N TYR A 326 1.38 2.05 -11.34
CA TYR A 326 1.37 1.26 -10.11
C TYR A 326 0.92 2.09 -8.91
N ASN A 327 1.34 3.37 -8.81
CA ASN A 327 0.87 4.30 -7.79
C ASN A 327 -0.64 4.54 -7.90
N ARG A 328 -1.18 4.62 -9.13
CA ARG A 328 -2.64 4.68 -9.34
C ARG A 328 -3.36 3.39 -8.95
N CYS A 329 -2.75 2.23 -9.17
CA CYS A 329 -3.25 0.96 -8.65
C CYS A 329 -3.29 0.95 -7.10
N LEU A 330 -2.25 1.44 -6.42
CA LEU A 330 -2.27 1.57 -4.94
C LEU A 330 -3.38 2.51 -4.46
N GLN A 331 -3.61 3.64 -5.14
CA GLN A 331 -4.72 4.54 -4.83
C GLN A 331 -6.09 3.86 -4.99
N ALA A 332 -6.26 3.02 -6.02
CA ALA A 332 -7.47 2.20 -6.19
C ALA A 332 -7.68 1.25 -5.00
N ILE A 333 -6.63 0.53 -4.61
CA ILE A 333 -6.65 -0.42 -3.48
C ILE A 333 -7.00 0.29 -2.18
N TYR A 334 -6.32 1.41 -1.88
CA TYR A 334 -6.56 2.19 -0.67
C TYR A 334 -7.99 2.76 -0.63
N TYR A 335 -8.49 3.26 -1.76
CA TYR A 335 -9.85 3.82 -1.85
C TYR A 335 -10.90 2.72 -1.61
N MET A 336 -10.77 1.57 -2.26
CA MET A 336 -11.74 0.47 -2.09
C MET A 336 -11.72 -0.15 -0.70
N ASN A 337 -10.53 -0.30 -0.11
CA ASN A 337 -10.43 -0.80 1.27
C ASN A 337 -10.97 0.21 2.29
N THR A 338 -10.62 1.50 2.16
CA THR A 338 -10.95 2.52 3.19
C THR A 338 -12.38 3.07 3.09
N TYR A 339 -12.97 3.16 1.89
CA TYR A 339 -14.29 3.78 1.68
C TYR A 339 -15.44 2.80 1.44
N PHE A 340 -15.15 1.54 1.07
CA PHE A 340 -16.17 0.50 0.81
C PHE A 340 -15.97 -0.78 1.62
N ASP A 341 -15.08 -0.75 2.62
CA ASP A 341 -14.74 -1.91 3.47
C ASP A 341 -14.39 -3.18 2.66
N TRP A 342 -13.80 -3.00 1.48
CA TRP A 342 -13.44 -4.11 0.59
C TRP A 342 -12.24 -4.86 1.22
N PRO A 343 -12.41 -6.11 1.66
CA PRO A 343 -11.33 -6.87 2.29
C PRO A 343 -10.21 -7.08 1.28
N LEU A 344 -8.98 -6.77 1.67
CA LEU A 344 -7.79 -7.07 0.88
C LEU A 344 -7.59 -8.60 0.79
N GLU A 345 -7.04 -9.07 -0.33
CA GLU A 345 -6.72 -10.48 -0.55
C GLU A 345 -5.20 -10.72 -0.50
N GLU A 346 -4.79 -11.91 -0.03
CA GLU A 346 -3.36 -12.33 -0.07
C GLU A 346 -2.77 -12.24 -1.49
N LYS A 347 -3.56 -12.55 -2.53
CA LYS A 347 -3.09 -12.56 -3.92
C LYS A 347 -2.64 -11.19 -4.42
N ILE A 348 -3.39 -10.11 -4.16
CA ILE A 348 -3.05 -8.77 -4.66
C ILE A 348 -1.80 -8.21 -3.96
N LEU A 349 -1.61 -8.52 -2.68
CA LEU A 349 -0.40 -8.16 -1.94
C LEU A 349 0.84 -8.88 -2.46
N LEU A 350 0.72 -10.17 -2.79
CA LEU A 350 1.81 -10.93 -3.39
C LEU A 350 2.16 -10.43 -4.80
N GLN A 351 1.19 -9.95 -5.58
CA GLN A 351 1.46 -9.28 -6.88
C GLN A 351 2.20 -7.95 -6.70
N LEU A 352 1.74 -7.07 -5.80
CA LEU A 352 2.45 -5.81 -5.48
C LEU A 352 3.88 -6.09 -4.99
N TYR A 353 4.05 -7.09 -4.13
CA TYR A 353 5.36 -7.50 -3.64
C TYR A 353 6.26 -8.09 -4.74
N GLN A 354 5.71 -8.86 -5.70
CA GLN A 354 6.46 -9.33 -6.87
C GLN A 354 6.97 -8.17 -7.74
N ILE A 355 6.19 -7.09 -7.88
CA ILE A 355 6.58 -5.87 -8.62
C ILE A 355 7.78 -5.16 -7.95
N ILE A 356 7.89 -5.24 -6.62
CA ILE A 356 9.04 -4.75 -5.84
C ILE A 356 10.23 -5.71 -5.95
N GLN A 357 9.98 -7.02 -5.84
CA GLN A 357 11.02 -8.04 -5.96
C GLN A 357 11.69 -8.05 -7.34
N SER A 358 10.92 -7.89 -8.42
CA SER A 358 11.48 -7.85 -9.79
C SER A 358 12.36 -6.62 -10.06
N ARG A 359 12.34 -5.64 -9.16
CA ARG A 359 13.21 -4.45 -9.15
C ARG A 359 14.24 -4.47 -8.01
N ASP A 360 14.42 -5.62 -7.35
CA ASP A 360 15.37 -5.83 -6.25
C ASP A 360 15.17 -4.92 -5.01
N PHE A 361 13.99 -4.32 -4.81
CA PHE A 361 13.70 -3.33 -3.75
C PHE A 361 14.40 -1.96 -3.91
N ALA A 362 14.79 -1.60 -5.13
CA ALA A 362 15.09 -0.22 -5.52
C ALA A 362 14.50 0.00 -6.93
N ASN A 363 15.02 0.99 -7.67
CA ASN A 363 14.76 1.16 -9.11
C ASN A 363 13.31 1.57 -9.46
N PHE A 364 12.73 2.43 -8.62
CA PHE A 364 11.71 3.39 -9.03
C PHE A 364 12.27 4.82 -8.95
N GLU A 365 11.80 5.74 -9.81
CA GLU A 365 12.28 7.12 -9.82
C GLU A 365 11.88 7.94 -8.57
N ASP A 366 10.84 7.53 -7.83
CA ASP A 366 10.50 8.13 -6.55
C ASP A 366 11.45 7.70 -5.41
N GLU A 367 12.33 6.73 -5.66
CA GLU A 367 13.36 6.22 -4.73
C GLU A 367 14.78 6.74 -5.05
N MET A 368 14.89 7.87 -5.75
CA MET A 368 16.18 8.47 -6.13
C MET A 368 16.98 9.01 -4.94
N ASP A 369 16.32 9.31 -3.82
CA ASP A 369 16.95 9.61 -2.53
C ASP A 369 16.97 8.35 -1.64
N ILE A 370 17.96 8.26 -0.73
CA ILE A 370 18.02 7.14 0.23
C ILE A 370 16.82 7.24 1.19
N PRO A 371 15.94 6.22 1.28
CA PRO A 371 14.77 6.28 2.14
C PRO A 371 15.12 6.43 3.62
N ILE A 372 14.16 6.91 4.41
CA ILE A 372 14.31 7.05 5.86
C ILE A 372 13.97 5.70 6.53
N LEU A 373 14.76 5.31 7.53
CA LEU A 373 14.47 4.14 8.37
C LEU A 373 13.25 4.43 9.28
N LEU A 374 12.28 3.53 9.29
CA LEU A 374 11.05 3.62 10.08
C LEU A 374 11.30 3.24 11.56
N ASP A 375 11.99 4.11 12.31
CA ASP A 375 12.46 3.87 13.69
C ASP A 375 11.31 3.77 14.73
N ASP A 376 10.38 4.75 14.76
CA ASP A 376 9.14 4.73 15.57
C ASP A 376 7.93 4.74 14.63
N PHE A 377 7.30 3.57 14.47
CA PHE A 377 6.08 3.35 13.71
C PHE A 377 5.05 2.68 14.63
N ARG A 378 3.87 3.29 14.74
CA ARG A 378 2.75 2.81 15.58
C ARG A 378 1.49 2.56 14.77
N THR A 379 1.27 3.35 13.72
CA THR A 379 0.09 3.32 12.87
C THR A 379 0.47 3.54 11.41
N ARG A 380 -0.38 3.09 10.47
CA ARG A 380 -0.17 3.28 9.01
C ARG A 380 0.15 4.72 8.58
N GLN A 381 -0.22 5.72 9.39
CA GLN A 381 -0.01 7.15 9.10
C GLN A 381 1.42 7.61 9.37
N ASP A 382 2.22 6.82 10.08
CA ASP A 382 3.62 7.11 10.38
C ASP A 382 4.55 6.70 9.21
N ILE A 383 4.04 5.94 8.23
CA ILE A 383 4.72 5.68 6.94
C ILE A 383 4.41 6.85 6.00
N PRO A 384 5.40 7.57 5.43
CA PRO A 384 5.15 8.78 4.66
C PRO A 384 4.24 8.58 3.43
N GLY A 385 4.37 7.44 2.73
CA GLY A 385 3.57 7.13 1.54
C GLY A 385 3.94 8.00 0.34
N THR A 386 5.19 8.45 0.30
CA THR A 386 5.77 9.28 -0.76
C THR A 386 6.33 8.46 -1.92
N THR A 387 6.72 7.21 -1.67
CA THR A 387 7.13 6.27 -2.72
C THR A 387 6.15 5.11 -2.91
N PHE A 388 6.20 4.44 -4.05
CA PHE A 388 5.44 3.21 -4.30
C PHE A 388 5.70 2.14 -3.22
N PHE A 389 6.96 1.98 -2.79
CA PHE A 389 7.31 1.02 -1.74
C PHE A 389 6.70 1.39 -0.38
N GLU A 390 6.71 2.67 0.00
CA GLU A 390 6.03 3.14 1.22
C GLU A 390 4.51 2.94 1.13
N GLY A 391 3.91 3.20 -0.02
CA GLY A 391 2.50 2.93 -0.29
C GLY A 391 2.16 1.43 -0.16
N PHE A 392 3.03 0.54 -0.66
CA PHE A 392 2.91 -0.90 -0.41
C PHE A 392 2.98 -1.24 1.09
N LEU A 393 3.90 -0.66 1.86
CA LEU A 393 3.98 -0.89 3.31
C LEU A 393 2.71 -0.43 4.03
N GLN A 394 2.07 0.67 3.62
CA GLN A 394 0.77 1.08 4.17
C GLN A 394 -0.34 0.05 3.89
N VAL A 395 -0.40 -0.51 2.67
CA VAL A 395 -1.36 -1.55 2.29
C VAL A 395 -1.07 -2.88 3.01
N LEU A 396 0.22 -3.20 3.25
CA LEU A 396 0.66 -4.35 4.03
C LEU A 396 0.15 -4.28 5.48
N VAL A 397 0.33 -3.13 6.13
CA VAL A 397 -0.18 -2.86 7.49
C VAL A 397 -1.70 -3.01 7.55
N LEU A 398 -2.42 -2.46 6.55
CA LEU A 398 -3.88 -2.60 6.44
C LEU A 398 -4.29 -4.07 6.38
N PHE A 399 -3.65 -4.89 5.55
CA PHE A 399 -4.00 -6.31 5.46
C PHE A 399 -3.74 -7.07 6.76
N PHE A 400 -2.53 -6.97 7.33
CA PHE A 400 -2.20 -7.70 8.54
C PHE A 400 -3.10 -7.33 9.73
N SER A 401 -3.64 -6.10 9.78
CA SER A 401 -4.62 -5.70 10.79
C SER A 401 -5.96 -6.45 10.72
N THR A 402 -6.26 -7.09 9.58
CA THR A 402 -7.48 -7.90 9.35
C THR A 402 -7.27 -9.40 9.55
N ILE A 403 -6.05 -9.86 9.76
CA ILE A 403 -5.76 -11.28 9.99
C ILE A 403 -5.92 -11.58 11.48
N GLU A 404 -6.86 -12.45 11.85
CA GLU A 404 -7.03 -12.87 13.25
C GLU A 404 -6.04 -13.99 13.64
N SER A 405 -5.67 -14.84 12.67
CA SER A 405 -4.87 -16.03 12.93
C SER A 405 -3.35 -15.80 12.85
N ALA A 406 -2.67 -15.96 13.99
CA ALA A 406 -1.22 -15.88 14.08
C ALA A 406 -0.47 -16.89 13.17
N SER A 407 -1.06 -18.05 12.87
CA SER A 407 -0.45 -19.04 11.96
C SER A 407 -0.55 -18.58 10.50
N GLN A 408 -1.64 -17.91 10.12
CA GLN A 408 -1.78 -17.28 8.80
C GLN A 408 -0.83 -16.09 8.64
N MET A 409 -0.72 -15.23 9.65
CA MET A 409 0.30 -14.17 9.68
C MET A 409 1.71 -14.74 9.48
N LYS A 410 2.05 -15.83 10.19
CA LYS A 410 3.36 -16.49 10.08
C LYS A 410 3.61 -17.03 8.67
N ARG A 411 2.64 -17.77 8.11
CA ARG A 411 2.72 -18.29 6.74
C ARG A 411 2.96 -17.17 5.73
N LEU A 412 2.26 -16.04 5.87
CA LEU A 412 2.33 -14.93 4.95
C LEU A 412 3.65 -14.15 5.06
N ALA A 413 4.08 -13.80 6.28
CA ALA A 413 5.34 -13.07 6.46
C ALA A 413 6.54 -13.81 5.87
N ILE A 414 6.56 -15.14 5.98
CA ILE A 414 7.61 -15.99 5.38
C ILE A 414 7.65 -15.82 3.84
N LYS A 415 6.50 -15.64 3.17
CA LYS A 415 6.47 -15.37 1.71
C LYS A 415 7.08 -14.02 1.34
N PHE A 416 7.09 -13.05 2.26
CA PHE A 416 7.77 -11.76 2.09
C PHE A 416 9.29 -11.82 2.38
N PHE A 417 9.85 -13.00 2.65
CA PHE A 417 11.28 -13.22 2.89
C PHE A 417 11.85 -14.37 2.04
N ASN A 418 11.44 -14.46 0.78
CA ASN A 418 12.12 -15.34 -0.18
C ASN A 418 13.61 -14.98 -0.27
N SER A 419 14.45 -16.01 -0.23
CA SER A 419 15.89 -15.93 0.01
C SER A 419 16.69 -15.50 -1.22
N ASN A 420 16.64 -14.21 -1.56
CA ASN A 420 17.64 -13.59 -2.43
C ASN A 420 18.81 -13.08 -1.58
N ASP A 421 19.87 -13.88 -1.46
CA ASP A 421 21.11 -13.52 -0.76
C ASP A 421 21.82 -12.36 -1.48
N THR A 422 21.39 -11.14 -1.15
CA THR A 422 21.84 -9.90 -1.77
C THR A 422 23.13 -9.46 -1.10
N GLN A 423 24.26 -9.43 -1.82
CA GLN A 423 25.48 -8.76 -1.37
C GLN A 423 25.38 -7.27 -1.66
N TYR A 424 25.71 -6.42 -0.69
CA TYR A 424 25.63 -4.97 -0.83
C TYR A 424 27.01 -4.36 -1.12
N GLY A 425 27.08 -3.46 -2.10
CA GLY A 425 28.25 -2.63 -2.38
C GLY A 425 28.11 -1.21 -1.84
N ASN A 426 29.04 -0.32 -2.21
CA ASN A 426 29.01 1.09 -1.79
C ASN A 426 28.07 1.98 -2.62
N ARG A 427 27.30 1.43 -3.56
CA ARG A 427 26.46 2.24 -4.46
C ARG A 427 25.24 2.77 -3.71
N GLN A 428 24.79 3.99 -4.04
CA GLN A 428 23.56 4.57 -3.46
C GLN A 428 22.36 3.63 -3.62
N LEU A 429 22.20 3.01 -4.79
CA LEU A 429 21.17 2.00 -5.06
C LEU A 429 21.21 0.83 -4.07
N ASP A 430 22.38 0.37 -3.65
CA ASP A 430 22.51 -0.71 -2.65
C ASP A 430 22.05 -0.24 -1.25
N GLN A 431 22.25 1.05 -0.93
CA GLN A 431 21.71 1.67 0.29
C GLN A 431 20.19 1.74 0.26
N VAL A 432 19.59 2.12 -0.89
CA VAL A 432 18.12 2.12 -1.09
C VAL A 432 17.57 0.70 -0.92
N LYS A 433 18.15 -0.29 -1.63
CA LYS A 433 17.78 -1.72 -1.51
C LYS A 433 17.82 -2.21 -0.06
N PHE A 434 18.87 -1.86 0.68
CA PHE A 434 19.00 -2.21 2.08
C PHE A 434 17.92 -1.55 2.94
N VAL A 435 17.75 -0.23 2.86
CA VAL A 435 16.78 0.47 3.72
C VAL A 435 15.34 0.01 3.43
N ASN A 436 14.96 -0.18 2.17
CA ASN A 436 13.65 -0.71 1.81
C ASN A 436 13.42 -2.13 2.38
N LYS A 437 14.34 -3.07 2.15
CA LYS A 437 14.25 -4.43 2.73
C LYS A 437 14.20 -4.39 4.26
N PHE A 438 14.93 -3.48 4.89
CA PHE A 438 14.97 -3.34 6.33
C PHE A 438 13.69 -2.71 6.90
N ASN A 439 13.10 -1.72 6.21
CA ASN A 439 11.80 -1.14 6.54
C ASN A 439 10.68 -2.19 6.44
N LEU A 440 10.72 -3.11 5.48
CA LEU A 440 9.82 -4.26 5.43
C LEU A 440 9.97 -5.18 6.66
N ILE A 441 11.21 -5.47 7.08
CA ILE A 441 11.48 -6.23 8.32
C ILE A 441 10.94 -5.50 9.54
N LEU A 442 11.19 -4.20 9.69
CA LEU A 442 10.70 -3.39 10.81
C LEU A 442 9.17 -3.36 10.87
N VAL A 443 8.49 -3.13 9.75
CA VAL A 443 7.02 -3.14 9.67
C VAL A 443 6.46 -4.52 10.03
N LEU A 444 7.03 -5.61 9.49
CA LEU A 444 6.58 -6.96 9.83
C LEU A 444 6.87 -7.34 11.29
N TYR A 445 8.00 -6.90 11.87
CA TYR A 445 8.25 -7.01 13.30
C TYR A 445 7.27 -6.21 14.15
N ARG A 446 6.87 -5.00 13.72
CA ARG A 446 5.92 -4.14 14.42
C ARG A 446 4.49 -4.69 14.39
N ILE A 447 4.03 -5.27 13.27
CA ILE A 447 2.65 -5.77 13.15
C ILE A 447 2.45 -7.25 13.49
N THR A 448 3.51 -8.07 13.53
CA THR A 448 3.42 -9.51 13.83
C THR A 448 4.13 -9.92 15.12
N LYS A 449 3.98 -11.18 15.57
CA LYS A 449 4.74 -11.80 16.67
C LYS A 449 5.79 -12.80 16.15
N ILE A 450 6.33 -12.55 14.95
CA ILE A 450 7.18 -13.52 14.24
C ILE A 450 8.64 -13.20 14.52
N ASP A 451 9.42 -14.24 14.82
CA ASP A 451 10.87 -14.14 14.93
C ASP A 451 11.49 -14.01 13.53
N LEU A 452 11.98 -12.82 13.20
CA LEU A 452 12.64 -12.50 11.93
C LEU A 452 14.16 -12.30 12.12
N ARG A 453 14.74 -12.71 13.26
CA ARG A 453 16.14 -12.42 13.62
C ARG A 453 17.12 -12.94 12.57
N SER A 454 16.88 -14.15 12.05
CA SER A 454 17.69 -14.74 10.98
C SER A 454 17.75 -13.89 9.70
N GLN A 455 16.71 -13.10 9.41
CA GLN A 455 16.68 -12.23 8.22
C GLN A 455 17.46 -10.93 8.48
N VAL A 456 17.40 -10.40 9.70
CA VAL A 456 18.26 -9.28 10.15
C VAL A 456 19.72 -9.71 10.13
N ASP A 457 20.03 -10.88 10.70
CA ASP A 457 21.38 -11.45 10.76
C ASP A 457 21.98 -11.57 9.34
N LYS A 458 21.22 -12.13 8.38
CA LYS A 458 21.61 -12.20 6.96
C LYS A 458 21.84 -10.82 6.34
N MET A 459 20.95 -9.85 6.59
CA MET A 459 21.10 -8.49 6.05
C MET A 459 22.32 -7.75 6.59
N ILE A 460 22.77 -8.04 7.82
CA ILE A 460 24.01 -7.47 8.36
C ILE A 460 25.23 -8.24 7.87
N GLN A 461 25.15 -9.57 7.76
CA GLN A 461 26.23 -10.39 7.20
C GLN A 461 26.54 -10.07 5.73
N SER A 462 25.56 -9.60 4.94
CA SER A 462 25.82 -9.21 3.55
C SER A 462 26.47 -7.83 3.36
N LEU A 463 26.78 -7.11 4.44
CA LEU A 463 27.52 -5.83 4.41
C LEU A 463 29.06 -6.00 4.40
N ILE A 464 29.59 -7.22 4.25
CA ILE A 464 31.05 -7.51 4.30
C ILE A 464 31.85 -6.54 3.41
N GLN A 465 31.44 -6.30 2.17
CA GLN A 465 32.17 -5.47 1.22
C GLN A 465 31.90 -3.95 1.34
N VAL A 466 30.93 -3.53 2.16
CA VAL A 466 30.57 -2.11 2.31
C VAL A 466 31.62 -1.36 3.12
N SER A 467 32.23 -0.33 2.57
CA SER A 467 33.10 0.61 3.30
C SER A 467 32.52 2.01 3.41
N ASP A 468 31.39 2.30 2.76
CA ASP A 468 30.74 3.61 2.90
C ASP A 468 30.23 3.86 4.33
N ARG A 469 30.70 4.97 4.92
CA ARG A 469 30.40 5.32 6.31
C ARG A 469 28.94 5.70 6.53
N GLN A 470 28.24 6.26 5.53
CA GLN A 470 26.83 6.59 5.68
C GLN A 470 25.97 5.32 5.62
N PHE A 471 26.33 4.38 4.75
CA PHE A 471 25.69 3.06 4.69
C PHE A 471 25.87 2.30 6.01
N VAL A 472 27.09 2.19 6.53
CA VAL A 472 27.32 1.53 7.84
C VAL A 472 26.62 2.29 8.98
N LYS A 473 26.50 3.62 8.92
CA LYS A 473 25.69 4.40 9.86
C LYS A 473 24.20 4.07 9.78
N LEU A 474 23.64 3.90 8.58
CA LEU A 474 22.25 3.45 8.38
C LEU A 474 22.06 2.04 8.94
N ALA A 475 22.99 1.11 8.68
CA ALA A 475 22.95 -0.24 9.25
C ALA A 475 23.01 -0.24 10.79
N VAL A 476 23.79 0.65 11.40
CA VAL A 476 23.79 0.86 12.87
C VAL A 476 22.42 1.31 13.38
N TYR A 477 21.79 2.32 12.75
CA TYR A 477 20.43 2.73 13.14
C TYR A 477 19.44 1.58 12.97
N ALA A 478 19.49 0.89 11.84
CA ALA A 478 18.61 -0.23 11.49
C ALA A 478 18.62 -1.33 12.58
N VAL A 479 19.80 -1.82 12.98
CA VAL A 479 19.91 -2.83 14.05
C VAL A 479 19.40 -2.31 15.39
N LEU A 480 19.68 -1.05 15.74
CA LEU A 480 19.18 -0.43 16.96
C LEU A 480 17.65 -0.30 16.95
N SER A 481 17.03 0.06 15.82
CA SER A 481 15.57 0.11 15.66
C SER A 481 14.94 -1.27 15.86
N VAL A 482 15.45 -2.33 15.22
CA VAL A 482 14.95 -3.71 15.47
C VAL A 482 15.13 -4.08 16.92
N THR A 483 16.27 -3.75 17.54
CA THR A 483 16.51 -4.04 18.95
C THR A 483 15.42 -3.42 19.81
N ARG A 484 15.13 -2.12 19.66
CA ARG A 484 14.01 -1.45 20.35
C ARG A 484 12.66 -2.12 20.08
N VAL A 485 12.33 -2.46 18.83
CA VAL A 485 11.08 -3.18 18.49
C VAL A 485 10.99 -4.54 19.19
N THR A 486 12.09 -5.28 19.30
CA THR A 486 12.11 -6.58 20.00
C THR A 486 11.93 -6.40 21.51
N LEU A 487 12.52 -5.36 22.11
CA LEU A 487 12.43 -5.03 23.53
C LEU A 487 11.01 -4.65 23.94
N GLU A 488 10.41 -3.69 23.22
CA GLU A 488 9.02 -3.23 23.43
C GLU A 488 7.98 -4.37 23.32
N LYS A 489 8.33 -5.48 22.66
CA LYS A 489 7.50 -6.66 22.49
C LYS A 489 7.83 -7.83 23.41
N GLY A 490 8.84 -7.70 24.29
CA GLY A 490 9.33 -8.80 25.13
C GLY A 490 9.90 -9.98 24.32
N MET A 491 10.41 -9.72 23.12
CA MET A 491 11.03 -10.72 22.24
C MET A 491 12.54 -10.78 22.46
N ARG A 492 13.18 -11.88 22.03
CA ARG A 492 14.64 -12.01 22.07
C ARG A 492 15.29 -10.98 21.15
N ILE A 493 16.40 -10.39 21.58
CA ILE A 493 17.15 -9.40 20.80
C ILE A 493 17.95 -10.07 19.67
N PRO A 494 18.27 -9.34 18.57
CA PRO A 494 19.08 -9.86 17.46
C PRO A 494 20.58 -9.79 17.79
N VAL A 495 21.04 -10.60 18.75
CA VAL A 495 22.45 -10.63 19.21
C VAL A 495 23.44 -10.82 18.05
N THR A 496 23.15 -11.73 17.12
CA THR A 496 24.07 -12.05 16.01
C THR A 496 24.25 -10.84 15.08
N ALA A 497 23.17 -10.16 14.71
CA ALA A 497 23.22 -8.87 13.99
C ALA A 497 23.94 -7.77 14.79
N LEU A 498 23.76 -7.70 16.12
CA LEU A 498 24.49 -6.76 16.98
C LEU A 498 26.00 -7.03 16.95
N ASN A 499 26.43 -8.29 17.09
CA ASN A 499 27.83 -8.68 16.93
C ASN A 499 28.35 -8.35 15.53
N GLY A 500 27.58 -8.68 14.49
CA GLY A 500 27.93 -8.38 13.09
C GLY A 500 28.14 -6.89 12.83
N ILE A 501 27.27 -6.02 13.35
CA ILE A 501 27.42 -4.56 13.16
C ILE A 501 28.55 -3.99 14.04
N ILE A 502 28.80 -4.55 15.23
CA ILE A 502 29.98 -4.22 16.06
C ILE A 502 31.26 -4.53 15.27
N THR A 503 31.45 -5.77 14.80
CA THR A 503 32.61 -6.17 13.98
C THR A 503 32.73 -5.27 12.75
N LYS A 504 31.61 -4.94 12.09
CA LYS A 504 31.61 -4.14 10.86
C LYS A 504 31.95 -2.66 11.08
N VAL A 505 31.54 -2.06 12.20
CA VAL A 505 31.97 -0.70 12.57
C VAL A 505 33.45 -0.71 12.89
N LEU A 506 33.92 -1.71 13.65
CA LEU A 506 35.30 -1.80 14.11
C LEU A 506 36.31 -2.06 12.99
N SER A 507 35.94 -2.83 11.96
CA SER A 507 36.75 -2.98 10.75
C SER A 507 36.90 -1.70 9.93
N LEU A 508 36.33 -0.56 10.37
CA LEU A 508 36.43 0.74 9.74
C LEU A 508 36.88 1.85 10.71
N VAL A 509 36.92 1.59 12.04
CA VAL A 509 37.14 2.64 13.08
C VAL A 509 38.45 3.39 12.89
N PHE A 510 39.51 2.68 12.48
CA PHE A 510 40.85 3.22 12.30
C PHE A 510 41.13 3.65 10.86
N ASP A 511 40.47 3.03 9.88
CA ASP A 511 40.72 3.25 8.46
C ASP A 511 39.88 4.39 7.85
N ILE A 512 38.72 4.72 8.44
CA ILE A 512 37.77 5.69 7.85
C ILE A 512 37.51 6.89 8.77
N PRO A 513 37.76 8.14 8.29
CA PRO A 513 37.51 9.36 9.04
C PRO A 513 36.08 9.44 9.62
N GLY A 514 36.00 9.48 10.95
CA GLY A 514 34.75 9.59 11.69
C GLY A 514 34.04 8.26 11.99
N ALA A 515 34.56 7.11 11.56
CA ALA A 515 34.04 5.81 12.01
C ALA A 515 34.15 5.62 13.53
N HIS A 516 35.21 6.14 14.17
CA HIS A 516 35.30 6.23 15.64
C HIS A 516 34.12 7.01 16.28
N LYS A 517 33.57 8.03 15.61
CA LYS A 517 32.37 8.74 16.12
C LYS A 517 31.12 7.86 16.02
N LEU A 518 31.01 7.04 14.98
CA LEU A 518 29.95 6.05 14.83
C LEU A 518 30.06 4.94 15.90
N TRP A 519 31.27 4.48 16.19
CA TRP A 519 31.56 3.56 17.29
C TRP A 519 31.08 4.10 18.65
N LYS A 520 31.56 5.29 19.06
CA LYS A 520 31.13 5.90 20.32
C LYS A 520 29.63 6.25 20.33
N PHE A 521 28.98 6.44 19.17
CA PHE A 521 27.52 6.54 19.09
C PHE A 521 26.84 5.20 19.38
N LEU A 522 27.26 4.10 18.74
CA LEU A 522 26.73 2.75 18.96
C LEU A 522 26.83 2.35 20.44
N ILE A 523 28.01 2.50 21.05
CA ILE A 523 28.24 2.17 22.47
C ILE A 523 27.34 3.00 23.40
N ARG A 524 27.09 4.28 23.10
CA ARG A 524 26.15 5.11 23.89
C ARG A 524 24.70 4.64 23.74
N GLN A 525 24.29 4.23 22.55
CA GLN A 525 22.94 3.71 22.33
C GLN A 525 22.72 2.37 23.04
N LEU A 526 23.69 1.45 22.98
CA LEU A 526 23.60 0.17 23.68
C LEU A 526 23.59 0.36 25.21
N ASN A 527 24.41 1.26 25.76
CA ASN A 527 24.33 1.62 27.18
C ASN A 527 22.96 2.22 27.56
N SER A 528 22.42 3.12 26.74
CA SER A 528 21.10 3.72 26.98
C SER A 528 19.94 2.71 26.92
N ILE A 529 20.11 1.61 26.18
CA ILE A 529 19.19 0.48 26.21
C ILE A 529 19.36 -0.25 27.55
N ILE A 530 20.56 -0.76 27.84
CA ILE A 530 20.88 -1.56 29.04
C ILE A 530 20.41 -0.91 30.35
N ASP A 531 20.47 0.42 30.47
CA ASP A 531 20.10 1.12 31.70
C ASP A 531 18.61 1.00 32.05
N ASN A 532 17.74 0.75 31.07
CA ASN A 532 16.28 0.78 31.23
C ASN A 532 15.59 -0.60 31.12
N GLU A 533 16.34 -1.69 30.95
CA GLU A 533 15.78 -3.01 30.60
C GLU A 533 15.83 -4.05 31.74
N ASP A 534 14.96 -5.06 31.61
CA ASP A 534 14.75 -6.19 32.53
C ASP A 534 15.83 -7.30 32.43
N ASP A 535 15.95 -8.10 33.49
CA ASP A 535 16.93 -9.20 33.65
C ASP A 535 17.04 -10.16 32.47
N TYR A 536 15.89 -10.60 31.96
CA TYR A 536 15.79 -11.54 30.83
C TYR A 536 16.45 -10.98 29.57
N ILE A 537 16.39 -9.66 29.40
CA ILE A 537 16.95 -8.93 28.27
C ILE A 537 18.43 -8.67 28.51
N LEU A 538 18.78 -8.17 29.71
CA LEU A 538 20.15 -7.90 30.14
C LEU A 538 21.09 -9.09 29.95
N VAL A 539 20.68 -10.30 30.33
CA VAL A 539 21.46 -11.53 30.12
C VAL A 539 21.88 -11.72 28.66
N GLN A 540 21.04 -11.35 27.69
CA GLN A 540 21.36 -11.52 26.26
C GLN A 540 22.52 -10.60 25.83
N PHE A 541 22.65 -9.40 26.41
CA PHE A 541 23.76 -8.48 26.14
C PHE A 541 25.12 -9.01 26.63
N VAL A 542 25.16 -9.89 27.64
CA VAL A 542 26.42 -10.51 28.13
C VAL A 542 27.15 -11.26 27.01
N SER A 543 26.42 -11.78 26.02
CA SER A 543 26.99 -12.50 24.89
C SER A 543 27.74 -11.62 23.87
N LEU A 544 27.60 -10.28 23.93
CA LEU A 544 28.38 -9.34 23.11
C LEU A 544 29.89 -9.37 23.43
N VAL A 545 30.29 -9.94 24.58
CA VAL A 545 31.70 -10.10 24.93
C VAL A 545 32.46 -11.02 23.97
N LYS A 546 31.74 -11.92 23.26
CA LYS A 546 32.29 -12.94 22.35
C LYS A 546 32.60 -12.40 20.94
N VAL A 547 32.74 -11.09 20.74
CA VAL A 547 33.05 -10.54 19.41
C VAL A 547 34.54 -10.75 19.09
N ASP A 548 34.81 -11.38 17.95
CA ASP A 548 36.17 -11.72 17.51
C ASP A 548 36.95 -10.52 16.95
N ASN A 549 38.29 -10.63 16.95
CA ASN A 549 39.23 -9.71 16.28
C ASN A 549 39.16 -8.23 16.73
N LEU A 550 39.01 -8.00 18.03
CA LEU A 550 38.91 -6.66 18.62
C LEU A 550 40.28 -6.02 18.91
N GLN A 551 40.46 -4.77 18.47
CA GLN A 551 41.54 -3.90 18.93
C GLN A 551 41.35 -3.53 20.42
N PRO A 552 42.42 -3.40 21.23
CA PRO A 552 42.32 -3.30 22.69
C PRO A 552 41.40 -2.18 23.19
N GLU A 553 41.50 -0.98 22.59
CA GLU A 553 40.76 0.22 23.01
C GLU A 553 39.26 0.09 22.78
N CYS A 554 38.88 -0.68 21.76
CA CYS A 554 37.48 -0.96 21.43
C CYS A 554 36.93 -2.16 22.22
N TYR A 555 37.79 -3.11 22.57
CA TYR A 555 37.40 -4.22 23.44
C TYR A 555 37.06 -3.72 24.85
N ALA A 556 37.82 -2.75 25.39
CA ALA A 556 37.54 -2.13 26.68
C ALA A 556 36.13 -1.52 26.76
N ASP A 557 35.64 -0.83 25.71
CA ASP A 557 34.26 -0.31 25.66
C ASP A 557 33.21 -1.43 25.75
N ILE A 558 33.43 -2.56 25.08
CA ILE A 558 32.52 -3.72 25.09
C ILE A 558 32.56 -4.45 26.43
N ILE A 559 33.75 -4.69 27.00
CA ILE A 559 33.86 -5.31 28.34
C ILE A 559 33.20 -4.40 29.38
N LEU A 560 33.44 -3.09 29.36
CA LEU A 560 32.83 -2.14 30.31
C LEU A 560 31.29 -2.20 30.26
N LEU A 561 30.71 -2.26 29.07
CA LEU A 561 29.27 -2.42 28.85
C LEU A 561 28.77 -3.76 29.41
N CYS A 562 29.47 -4.86 29.13
CA CYS A 562 29.17 -6.18 29.68
C CYS A 562 29.36 -6.27 31.21
N CYS A 563 30.36 -5.59 31.79
CA CYS A 563 30.56 -5.46 33.23
C CYS A 563 29.38 -4.75 33.90
N LYS A 564 28.87 -3.68 33.30
CA LYS A 564 27.69 -2.96 33.79
C LYS A 564 26.48 -3.87 33.87
N VAL A 565 26.25 -4.66 32.81
CA VAL A 565 25.19 -5.69 32.76
C VAL A 565 25.36 -6.73 33.87
N VAL A 566 26.54 -7.37 33.97
CA VAL A 566 26.75 -8.45 34.95
C VAL A 566 26.73 -7.92 36.39
N LYS A 567 27.22 -6.70 36.65
CA LYS A 567 27.05 -6.01 37.94
C LYS A 567 25.58 -5.91 38.32
N LYS A 568 24.74 -5.34 37.45
CA LYS A 568 23.28 -5.20 37.67
C LYS A 568 22.63 -6.56 37.97
N LEU A 569 22.92 -7.57 37.15
CA LEU A 569 22.44 -8.95 37.36
C LEU A 569 22.93 -9.59 38.68
N SER A 570 24.14 -9.26 39.14
CA SER A 570 24.75 -9.80 40.36
C SER A 570 24.26 -9.11 41.64
N SER A 571 24.00 -7.79 41.60
CA SER A 571 23.62 -6.99 42.76
C SER A 571 22.11 -6.93 43.00
N GLU A 572 21.32 -6.75 41.94
CA GLU A 572 19.89 -6.46 42.05
C GLU A 572 19.03 -7.72 41.82
N HIS A 573 19.49 -8.64 40.96
CA HIS A 573 18.61 -9.64 40.32
C HIS A 573 19.11 -11.10 40.38
N LYS A 574 20.10 -11.36 41.24
CA LYS A 574 20.83 -12.63 41.34
C LYS A 574 19.94 -13.88 41.47
N ALA A 575 18.87 -13.80 42.26
CA ALA A 575 17.96 -14.91 42.49
C ALA A 575 17.07 -15.21 41.26
N ALA A 576 16.66 -14.20 40.50
CA ALA A 576 15.86 -14.38 39.29
C ALA A 576 16.68 -15.07 38.18
N VAL A 577 17.92 -14.63 37.99
CA VAL A 577 18.85 -15.20 36.98
C VAL A 577 19.28 -16.63 37.33
N ALA A 578 19.50 -16.93 38.63
CA ALA A 578 19.90 -18.27 39.07
C ALA A 578 18.86 -19.37 38.78
N ASN A 579 17.60 -19.01 38.56
CA ASN A 579 16.53 -19.95 38.20
C ASN A 579 16.40 -20.18 36.68
N LEU A 580 17.25 -19.57 35.85
CA LEU A 580 17.17 -19.60 34.39
C LEU A 580 18.38 -20.31 33.78
N GLU A 581 18.25 -21.61 33.48
CA GLU A 581 19.32 -22.45 32.95
C GLU A 581 19.98 -21.89 31.67
N TRP A 582 19.18 -21.38 30.72
CA TRP A 582 19.67 -20.76 29.50
C TRP A 582 20.51 -19.48 29.77
N ALA A 583 20.18 -18.74 30.85
CA ALA A 583 20.90 -17.53 31.24
C ALA A 583 22.26 -17.88 31.86
N LEU A 584 22.27 -18.90 32.72
CA LEU A 584 23.48 -19.45 33.31
C LEU A 584 24.44 -19.99 32.24
N GLN A 585 23.93 -20.62 31.18
CA GLN A 585 24.77 -21.08 30.08
C GLN A 585 25.41 -19.90 29.31
N ILE A 586 24.68 -18.83 29.02
CA ILE A 586 25.23 -17.63 28.38
C ILE A 586 26.32 -17.01 29.26
N ILE A 587 26.06 -16.86 30.57
CA ILE A 587 27.01 -16.30 31.55
C ILE A 587 28.25 -17.20 31.66
N LYS A 588 28.08 -18.53 31.71
CA LYS A 588 29.17 -19.52 31.76
C LYS A 588 30.06 -19.46 30.52
N ASP A 589 29.47 -19.40 29.32
CA ASP A 589 30.24 -19.28 28.09
C ASP A 589 31.02 -17.95 28.03
N ALA A 590 30.38 -16.84 28.41
CA ALA A 590 30.99 -15.52 28.44
C ALA A 590 32.15 -15.49 29.46
N ASN A 591 31.97 -16.12 30.62
CA ASN A 591 33.00 -16.29 31.64
C ASN A 591 34.19 -17.10 31.12
N ASN A 592 33.93 -18.21 30.41
CA ASN A 592 34.97 -19.03 29.79
C ASN A 592 35.72 -18.27 28.69
N PHE A 593 35.03 -17.43 27.91
CA PHE A 593 35.65 -16.59 26.88
C PHE A 593 36.56 -15.53 27.51
N ILE A 594 36.08 -14.80 28.51
CA ILE A 594 36.87 -13.80 29.24
C ILE A 594 38.07 -14.43 29.93
N PHE A 595 37.92 -15.60 30.56
CA PHE A 595 39.03 -16.31 31.19
C PHE A 595 40.12 -16.70 30.17
N ARG A 596 39.74 -17.21 29.00
CA ARG A 596 40.70 -17.51 27.90
C ARG A 596 41.40 -16.24 27.40
N HIS A 597 40.66 -15.15 27.23
CA HIS A 597 41.24 -13.87 26.80
C HIS A 597 42.22 -13.32 27.83
N LEU A 598 41.84 -13.34 29.11
CA LEU A 598 42.65 -12.88 30.24
C LEU A 598 43.94 -13.70 30.35
N ASN A 599 43.87 -15.03 30.24
CA ASN A 599 45.07 -15.88 30.21
C ASN A 599 46.00 -15.55 29.04
N SER A 600 45.44 -15.36 27.83
CA SER A 600 46.24 -14.99 26.64
C SER A 600 46.93 -13.62 26.80
N ARG A 601 46.25 -12.65 27.42
CA ARG A 601 46.81 -11.32 27.73
C ARG A 601 47.86 -11.37 28.84
N MET A 602 47.63 -12.14 29.91
CA MET A 602 48.61 -12.32 31.00
C MET A 602 49.86 -13.06 30.53
N GLN A 603 49.73 -14.08 29.67
CA GLN A 603 50.87 -14.80 29.09
C GLN A 603 51.71 -13.95 28.12
N SER A 604 51.13 -12.86 27.58
CA SER A 604 51.85 -11.88 26.74
C SER A 604 52.26 -10.61 27.49
N TYR A 605 52.06 -10.55 28.81
CA TYR A 605 52.30 -9.39 29.66
C TYR A 605 53.79 -9.24 30.02
N ASN A 606 54.58 -8.70 29.09
CA ASN A 606 55.96 -8.32 29.37
C ASN A 606 56.01 -7.03 30.21
N VAL A 607 56.65 -7.10 31.38
CA VAL A 607 56.76 -6.02 32.39
C VAL A 607 57.32 -4.70 31.82
N THR A 608 58.05 -4.75 30.70
CA THR A 608 58.66 -3.60 30.02
C THR A 608 57.72 -2.79 29.12
N ASN A 609 56.56 -3.32 28.72
CA ASN A 609 55.61 -2.64 27.82
C ASN A 609 54.25 -2.36 28.51
N ARG A 610 54.29 -1.76 29.71
CA ARG A 610 53.06 -1.26 30.34
C ARG A 610 52.46 -0.11 29.55
N SER A 611 51.19 -0.25 29.19
CA SER A 611 50.33 0.87 28.82
C SER A 611 49.13 0.90 29.78
N ASP A 612 48.69 2.09 30.19
CA ASP A 612 47.56 2.23 31.12
C ASP A 612 46.28 1.58 30.55
N MET A 613 46.14 1.55 29.22
CA MET A 613 45.03 0.90 28.50
C MET A 613 45.03 -0.63 28.63
N THR A 614 46.20 -1.28 28.66
CA THR A 614 46.29 -2.73 28.89
C THR A 614 45.90 -3.09 30.32
N ASP A 615 46.33 -2.29 31.30
CA ASP A 615 46.05 -2.55 32.71
C ASP A 615 44.55 -2.36 33.01
N SER A 616 43.92 -1.27 32.53
CA SER A 616 42.47 -1.06 32.68
C SER A 616 41.63 -2.14 31.99
N THR A 617 42.10 -2.71 30.87
CA THR A 617 41.38 -3.79 30.18
C THR A 617 41.45 -5.10 30.98
N ILE A 618 42.59 -5.38 31.62
CA ILE A 618 42.77 -6.54 32.51
C ILE A 618 41.89 -6.38 33.76
N GLU A 619 41.87 -5.21 34.39
CA GLU A 619 40.98 -4.90 35.53
C GLU A 619 39.51 -5.13 35.18
N LEU A 620 39.04 -4.65 34.02
CA LEU A 620 37.68 -4.89 33.54
C LEU A 620 37.39 -6.37 33.28
N CYS A 621 38.36 -7.15 32.78
CA CYS A 621 38.20 -8.60 32.60
C CYS A 621 38.09 -9.35 33.94
N ILE A 622 38.91 -8.97 34.93
CA ILE A 622 38.85 -9.51 36.30
C ILE A 622 37.50 -9.16 36.93
N GLU A 623 37.07 -7.90 36.81
CA GLU A 623 35.79 -7.43 37.33
C GLU A 623 34.61 -8.18 36.71
N PHE A 624 34.62 -8.39 35.38
CA PHE A 624 33.62 -9.22 34.71
C PHE A 624 33.58 -10.62 35.33
N TRP A 625 34.74 -11.28 35.40
CA TRP A 625 34.90 -12.66 35.89
C TRP A 625 34.47 -12.85 37.35
N VAL A 626 34.77 -11.89 38.23
CA VAL A 626 34.32 -11.93 39.63
C VAL A 626 32.79 -11.83 39.73
N ASN A 627 32.17 -10.92 38.96
CA ASN A 627 30.73 -10.73 39.01
C ASN A 627 29.95 -11.90 38.38
N THR A 628 30.43 -12.46 37.26
CA THR A 628 29.84 -13.69 36.67
C THR A 628 30.02 -14.90 37.57
N TYR A 629 31.19 -15.09 38.18
CA TYR A 629 31.44 -16.17 39.15
C TYR A 629 30.50 -16.06 40.35
N GLY A 630 30.26 -14.82 40.84
CA GLY A 630 29.29 -14.54 41.91
C GLY A 630 27.87 -15.02 41.63
N ILE A 631 27.42 -14.97 40.37
CA ILE A 631 26.12 -15.50 39.91
C ILE A 631 26.18 -17.03 39.78
N LEU A 632 27.20 -17.58 39.11
CA LEU A 632 27.34 -19.01 38.84
C LEU A 632 27.48 -19.86 40.11
N ARG A 633 28.11 -19.33 41.17
CA ARG A 633 28.33 -20.02 42.45
C ARG A 633 27.05 -20.35 43.22
N VAL A 634 25.89 -19.82 42.83
CA VAL A 634 24.59 -20.19 43.42
C VAL A 634 24.19 -21.62 43.05
N ASN A 635 24.62 -22.12 41.88
CA ASN A 635 24.26 -23.45 41.37
C ASN A 635 25.45 -24.39 41.16
N LEU A 636 26.69 -23.88 41.08
CA LEU A 636 27.88 -24.69 40.91
C LEU A 636 28.68 -24.73 42.22
N GLY A 637 28.84 -25.95 42.75
CA GLY A 637 29.73 -26.25 43.88
C GLY A 637 31.16 -25.76 43.63
N GLN A 638 31.93 -25.60 44.73
CA GLN A 638 33.09 -24.72 44.89
C GLN A 638 34.33 -24.88 43.94
N THR A 639 34.29 -25.72 42.90
CA THR A 639 35.50 -26.20 42.20
C THR A 639 36.32 -25.13 41.45
N HIS A 640 35.69 -24.18 40.74
CA HIS A 640 36.41 -23.29 39.80
C HIS A 640 37.22 -22.13 40.41
N PHE A 641 37.20 -21.89 41.72
CA PHE A 641 38.02 -20.83 42.33
C PHE A 641 39.46 -21.27 42.63
N ALA A 642 39.66 -22.58 42.85
CA ALA A 642 40.98 -23.16 43.10
C ALA A 642 41.89 -23.04 41.86
N ASP A 643 41.33 -23.26 40.67
CA ASP A 643 42.06 -23.17 39.40
C ASP A 643 42.66 -21.76 39.19
N PHE A 644 41.93 -20.69 39.52
CA PHE A 644 42.42 -19.31 39.37
C PHE A 644 43.55 -18.98 40.34
N LEU A 645 43.44 -19.36 41.62
CA LEU A 645 44.50 -19.15 42.61
C LEU A 645 45.79 -19.95 42.30
N PHE A 646 45.70 -20.98 41.47
CA PHE A 646 46.85 -21.76 41.02
C PHE A 646 47.63 -21.10 39.87
N TYR A 647 46.99 -20.24 39.07
CA TYR A 647 47.58 -19.57 37.90
C TYR A 647 47.98 -18.10 38.13
N VAL A 648 47.60 -17.50 39.26
CA VAL A 648 48.03 -16.14 39.69
C VAL A 648 49.31 -16.20 40.56
N LYS A 649 49.82 -17.40 40.83
CA LYS A 649 51.17 -17.67 41.35
C LYS A 649 52.11 -18.04 40.20
#